data_AF-A0A3B9SKB8-F1
#
_entry.id   AF-A0A3B9SKB8-F1
#
_cell.length_a   1.000
_cell.length_b   1.000
_cell.length_c   1.000
_cell.angle_alpha   90.00
_cell.angle_beta   90.00
_cell.angle_gamma   90.00
#
_symmetry.space_group_name_H-M   'P 1'
#
loop_
_entity.id
_entity.type
_entity.pdbx_description
1 polymer ?
#
loop_
_entity_poly.entity_id
_entity_poly.type
_entity_poly.pdbx_seq_one_letter_code
_entity_poly.pdbx_strand_id
1 'polypeptide(L)'
;MDPFLDDPNAAGGDLYFHLGNLSEDILKDGRQSFENGLSPNGLRVDVDSSVWGYTSKYQPVVDAFDNDPNARIFQDVGLDGLPDSDEAQWPGTSGQSYLNTLAAVYGTGSAVYQAAASDPAADNFQYYRGPSQDSADADILQRYRYFNNPDGNSQTTLINGLPATYTNLPDKEDVNRDATLNKAEQYFQYRISMRPEDLVIGKNHIADIYETTTDLLPDQTRKPVRWIQFKIPVFDPDDRVNGASDFRSIRFLRMVLKGWEDPTVLRFARLDLVRGEWRRYRFSLEESRELIPVDVSDETSFVMNAVNLEENGGRQPIPYVLPPGIERQVLLGNTSLVQQNEQALSLKACGLRDGDARAVFKNTTIDMRMNKRLRLFAHAEAGDASQPLNDGDVRLFIRMGNDYNQNYYEYEVPLKVTPYGSTDPGVIWPMENEMDLSFEAWTNLKLERDAAVRDNPAIQSNVPYEKAYGEGVIRVVGVPNLGNVRTMMMGIRNPKKRSSASADDGLDKCAEVWVNELRMTDFDNRGGIAALARSTAQLADLGQVALSTSYSTVGFGSLDMNPMERNKFSSATYDLQTNLELTKFLPFQTRLRVPFFINHAQDWKTPMFNPLNPDIEMPRALSNLASIRERDSLRSMVADFTQRRGFNFTNVRFDRGGGGGGGGG
;
A
#
# COMPACT_ATOMS: atom_id res chain seq x y z
N MET A 1 24.08 -5.03 -5.64
CA MET A 1 25.47 -5.31 -5.24
C MET A 1 26.29 -4.06 -5.51
N ASP A 2 27.20 -3.70 -4.61
CA ASP A 2 28.13 -2.60 -4.81
C ASP A 2 29.03 -2.89 -6.03
N PRO A 3 29.00 -2.04 -7.07
CA PRO A 3 29.80 -2.26 -8.28
C PRO A 3 31.29 -1.92 -8.10
N PHE A 4 31.70 -1.29 -6.99
CA PHE A 4 33.07 -0.79 -6.76
C PHE A 4 33.95 -1.73 -5.96
N LEU A 5 33.54 -2.99 -5.78
CA LEU A 5 34.29 -3.96 -4.99
C LEU A 5 35.64 -4.33 -5.62
N ASP A 6 35.72 -4.37 -6.95
CA ASP A 6 36.95 -4.70 -7.68
C ASP A 6 37.81 -3.45 -7.97
N ASP A 7 37.18 -2.28 -8.14
CA ASP A 7 37.86 -0.99 -8.27
C ASP A 7 37.18 0.11 -7.41
N PRO A 8 37.70 0.36 -6.19
CA PRO A 8 37.17 1.39 -5.30
C PRO A 8 37.41 2.82 -5.78
N ASN A 9 38.30 3.06 -6.76
CA ASN A 9 38.65 4.39 -7.24
C ASN A 9 37.88 4.83 -8.49
N ALA A 10 37.01 3.97 -9.03
CA ALA A 10 36.20 4.32 -10.18
C ALA A 10 35.34 5.56 -9.87
N ALA A 11 35.23 6.47 -10.84
CA ALA A 11 34.56 7.76 -10.63
C ALA A 11 33.05 7.64 -10.36
N GLY A 12 32.47 6.49 -10.71
CA GLY A 12 31.03 6.24 -10.65
C GLY A 12 30.25 6.99 -11.73
N GLY A 13 28.94 6.99 -11.59
CA GLY A 13 28.02 7.68 -12.50
C GLY A 13 26.65 7.86 -11.87
N ASP A 14 25.64 8.15 -12.69
CA ASP A 14 24.27 8.31 -12.24
C ASP A 14 23.36 7.25 -12.87
N LEU A 15 22.44 6.71 -12.07
CA LEU A 15 21.35 5.82 -12.49
C LEU A 15 20.04 6.59 -12.36
N TYR A 16 19.32 6.74 -13.47
CA TYR A 16 18.03 7.41 -13.51
C TYR A 16 16.91 6.39 -13.64
N PHE A 17 15.87 6.55 -12.81
CA PHE A 17 14.58 5.91 -13.00
C PHE A 17 13.58 6.92 -13.53
N HIS A 18 12.97 6.62 -14.66
CA HIS A 18 11.88 7.40 -15.23
C HIS A 18 10.60 6.61 -15.06
N LEU A 19 9.61 7.18 -14.38
CA LEU A 19 8.34 6.52 -14.09
C LEU A 19 7.20 7.39 -14.59
N GLY A 20 6.40 6.88 -15.53
CA GLY A 20 5.23 7.62 -16.02
C GLY A 20 4.77 7.16 -17.39
N ASN A 21 4.48 8.13 -18.24
CA ASN A 21 4.22 7.92 -19.65
C ASN A 21 5.53 8.15 -20.41
N LEU A 22 6.02 7.12 -21.10
CA LEU A 22 7.28 7.17 -21.83
C LEU A 22 7.00 6.88 -23.29
N SER A 23 7.84 7.44 -24.16
CA SER A 23 7.73 7.19 -25.58
C SER A 23 8.29 5.80 -25.89
N GLU A 24 7.52 5.06 -26.68
CA GLU A 24 7.88 3.74 -27.23
C GLU A 24 8.55 3.85 -28.61
N ASP A 25 8.61 5.07 -29.17
CA ASP A 25 9.33 5.44 -30.38
C ASP A 25 10.84 5.39 -30.07
N ILE A 26 11.48 4.23 -30.22
CA ILE A 26 12.91 4.01 -29.95
C ILE A 26 13.70 4.71 -31.06
N LEU A 27 13.37 4.42 -32.31
CA LEU A 27 13.84 5.11 -33.50
C LEU A 27 12.97 6.34 -33.71
N LYS A 28 13.52 7.52 -33.41
CA LYS A 28 12.76 8.79 -33.41
C LYS A 28 12.35 9.26 -34.80
N ASP A 29 11.37 8.61 -35.41
CA ASP A 29 10.75 8.99 -36.68
C ASP A 29 9.21 9.06 -36.60
N GLY A 30 8.61 8.64 -35.48
CA GLY A 30 7.18 8.69 -35.26
C GLY A 30 6.40 7.64 -36.06
N ARG A 31 7.04 6.60 -36.57
CA ARG A 31 6.40 5.44 -37.16
C ARG A 31 6.65 4.24 -36.25
N GLN A 32 5.68 3.34 -36.14
CA GLN A 32 5.86 2.15 -35.31
C GLN A 32 6.67 1.14 -36.10
N SER A 33 7.87 0.78 -35.65
CA SER A 33 8.59 -0.34 -36.24
C SER A 33 8.04 -1.68 -35.73
N PHE A 34 7.94 -2.66 -36.62
CA PHE A 34 7.58 -4.05 -36.32
C PHE A 34 8.05 -4.98 -37.45
N GLU A 35 8.87 -5.95 -37.07
CA GLU A 35 9.55 -6.88 -37.98
C GLU A 35 8.62 -7.79 -38.78
N ASN A 36 7.54 -8.28 -38.16
CA ASN A 36 6.54 -9.11 -38.84
C ASN A 36 5.70 -8.37 -39.88
N GLY A 37 5.87 -7.05 -39.99
CA GLY A 37 5.30 -6.24 -41.06
C GLY A 37 6.10 -6.30 -42.36
N LEU A 38 7.34 -6.80 -42.31
CA LEU A 38 8.24 -6.92 -43.45
C LEU A 38 7.88 -8.12 -44.33
N SER A 39 8.21 -8.02 -45.61
CA SER A 39 7.87 -9.07 -46.58
C SER A 39 8.66 -10.36 -46.30
N PRO A 40 8.00 -11.53 -46.23
CA PRO A 40 8.69 -12.81 -46.02
C PRO A 40 9.63 -13.20 -47.18
N ASN A 41 9.55 -12.52 -48.32
CA ASN A 41 10.40 -12.76 -49.49
C ASN A 41 11.48 -11.69 -49.67
N GLY A 42 11.67 -10.79 -48.70
CA GLY A 42 12.62 -9.66 -48.81
C GLY A 42 12.23 -8.60 -49.85
N LEU A 43 10.98 -8.60 -50.30
CA LEU A 43 10.49 -7.60 -51.25
C LEU A 43 10.13 -6.30 -50.53
N ARG A 44 10.57 -5.16 -51.08
CA ARG A 44 10.21 -3.82 -50.59
C ARG A 44 8.82 -3.40 -51.07
N VAL A 45 7.81 -4.19 -50.70
CA VAL A 45 6.40 -3.92 -50.96
C VAL A 45 5.72 -3.50 -49.67
N ASP A 46 4.77 -2.57 -49.74
CA ASP A 46 3.99 -2.11 -48.59
C ASP A 46 4.80 -1.56 -47.40
N VAL A 47 6.06 -1.19 -47.65
CA VAL A 47 6.94 -0.48 -46.71
C VAL A 47 6.99 1.02 -47.00
N ASP A 48 7.29 1.80 -45.97
CA ASP A 48 7.64 3.21 -46.00
C ASP A 48 9.06 3.40 -45.46
N SER A 49 9.75 4.47 -45.86
CA SER A 49 11.12 4.75 -45.43
C SER A 49 11.19 5.94 -44.46
N SER A 50 12.06 5.84 -43.47
CA SER A 50 12.38 6.91 -42.53
C SER A 50 13.84 7.34 -42.62
N VAL A 51 14.32 8.07 -41.63
CA VAL A 51 15.74 8.37 -41.49
C VAL A 51 16.49 7.16 -40.94
N TRP A 52 15.81 6.26 -40.22
CA TRP A 52 16.40 5.11 -39.57
C TRP A 52 16.35 3.85 -40.43
N GLY A 53 15.27 3.63 -41.17
CA GLY A 53 15.18 2.46 -42.06
C GLY A 53 13.82 2.29 -42.73
N TYR A 54 13.39 1.04 -42.90
CA TYR A 54 12.08 0.68 -43.45
C TYR A 54 11.10 0.25 -42.35
N THR A 55 9.85 0.66 -42.49
CA THR A 55 8.75 0.21 -41.63
C THR A 55 7.53 -0.11 -42.47
N SER A 56 6.71 -1.06 -42.03
CA SER A 56 5.52 -1.48 -42.78
C SER A 56 4.39 -0.44 -42.69
N LYS A 57 3.64 -0.28 -43.77
CA LYS A 57 2.46 0.61 -43.84
C LYS A 57 1.24 0.03 -43.16
N TYR A 58 1.20 -1.29 -42.98
CA TYR A 58 0.04 -2.01 -42.48
C TYR A 58 0.39 -2.73 -41.19
N GLN A 59 -0.45 -2.53 -40.19
CA GLN A 59 -0.30 -3.23 -38.94
C GLN A 59 -0.72 -4.70 -39.09
N PRO A 60 0.12 -5.67 -38.70
CA PRO A 60 -0.20 -7.08 -38.77
C PRO A 60 -1.32 -7.42 -37.78
N VAL A 61 -2.18 -8.36 -38.16
CA VAL A 61 -3.30 -8.83 -37.32
C VAL A 61 -2.81 -9.71 -36.17
N VAL A 62 -1.69 -10.40 -36.37
CA VAL A 62 -1.09 -11.33 -35.41
C VAL A 62 0.36 -10.94 -35.18
N ASP A 63 0.76 -10.95 -33.91
CA ASP A 63 2.11 -10.66 -33.47
C ASP A 63 3.00 -11.91 -33.51
N ALA A 64 3.30 -12.37 -34.72
CA ALA A 64 4.14 -13.54 -34.97
C ALA A 64 4.82 -13.46 -36.35
N PHE A 65 5.99 -14.09 -36.46
CA PHE A 65 6.66 -14.33 -37.74
C PHE A 65 5.94 -15.36 -38.60
N ASP A 66 6.32 -15.42 -39.88
CA ASP A 66 5.95 -16.54 -40.73
C ASP A 66 6.53 -17.87 -40.19
N ASN A 67 5.87 -18.98 -40.53
CA ASN A 67 6.28 -20.31 -40.12
C ASN A 67 7.44 -20.86 -40.98
N ASP A 68 7.70 -20.29 -42.15
CA ASP A 68 8.87 -20.63 -42.97
C ASP A 68 10.17 -20.06 -42.36
N PRO A 69 11.15 -20.90 -41.99
CA PRO A 69 12.44 -20.42 -41.50
C PRO A 69 13.19 -19.50 -42.47
N ASN A 70 12.97 -19.65 -43.78
CA ASN A 70 13.64 -18.80 -44.79
C ASN A 70 13.04 -17.39 -44.85
N ALA A 71 11.79 -17.23 -44.42
CA ALA A 71 11.16 -15.92 -44.35
C ALA A 71 11.72 -15.08 -43.20
N ARG A 72 12.09 -15.72 -42.09
CA ARG A 72 12.62 -15.03 -40.91
C ARG A 72 13.88 -14.23 -41.20
N ILE A 73 14.75 -14.71 -42.09
CA ILE A 73 15.97 -14.00 -42.49
C ILE A 73 15.68 -12.60 -43.04
N PHE A 74 14.48 -12.36 -43.58
CA PHE A 74 14.06 -11.06 -44.13
C PHE A 74 13.16 -10.26 -43.19
N GLN A 75 12.69 -10.85 -42.09
CA GLN A 75 11.79 -10.22 -41.14
C GLN A 75 12.51 -9.85 -39.84
N ASP A 76 13.36 -10.75 -39.33
CA ASP A 76 14.17 -10.66 -38.11
C ASP A 76 15.44 -9.84 -38.37
N VAL A 77 15.27 -8.57 -38.75
CA VAL A 77 16.32 -7.64 -39.21
C VAL A 77 16.37 -6.36 -38.37
N GLY A 78 15.97 -6.46 -37.10
CA GLY A 78 16.04 -5.34 -36.19
C GLY A 78 14.89 -4.35 -36.29
N LEU A 79 14.97 -3.31 -35.44
CA LEU A 79 13.96 -2.25 -35.40
C LEU A 79 14.06 -1.30 -36.59
N ASP A 80 15.16 -1.26 -37.32
CA ASP A 80 15.29 -0.40 -38.50
C ASP A 80 14.72 -1.06 -39.77
N GLY A 81 14.47 -2.38 -39.75
CA GLY A 81 13.91 -3.11 -40.88
C GLY A 81 14.88 -3.25 -42.05
N LEU A 82 16.19 -3.16 -41.79
CA LEU A 82 17.24 -3.24 -42.80
C LEU A 82 18.17 -4.41 -42.46
N PRO A 83 18.53 -5.26 -43.43
CA PRO A 83 19.68 -6.14 -43.23
C PRO A 83 21.00 -5.36 -43.31
N ASP A 84 22.06 -5.82 -42.66
CA ASP A 84 23.44 -5.29 -42.70
C ASP A 84 23.87 -4.71 -44.07
N SER A 85 23.56 -5.42 -45.16
CA SER A 85 23.94 -5.03 -46.52
C SER A 85 23.28 -3.73 -46.99
N ASP A 86 22.07 -3.46 -46.53
CA ASP A 86 21.32 -2.24 -46.82
C ASP A 86 21.71 -1.12 -45.86
N GLU A 87 21.95 -1.42 -44.58
CA GLU A 87 22.44 -0.45 -43.59
C GLU A 87 23.77 0.19 -44.01
N ALA A 88 24.68 -0.61 -44.57
CA ALA A 88 25.98 -0.15 -45.07
C ALA A 88 25.85 1.00 -46.09
N GLN A 89 24.73 1.04 -46.83
CA GLN A 89 24.42 2.02 -47.85
C GLN A 89 23.37 3.05 -47.41
N TRP A 90 22.78 2.89 -46.23
CA TRP A 90 21.66 3.71 -45.78
C TRP A 90 22.11 5.16 -45.51
N PRO A 91 21.52 6.17 -46.15
CA PRO A 91 22.01 7.55 -46.09
C PRO A 91 21.78 8.27 -44.75
N GLY A 92 20.96 7.71 -43.85
CA GLY A 92 20.69 8.27 -42.53
C GLY A 92 20.28 9.75 -42.53
N THR A 93 20.56 10.45 -41.42
CA THR A 93 20.18 11.86 -41.22
C THR A 93 21.02 12.85 -42.03
N SER A 94 22.26 12.48 -42.37
CA SER A 94 23.24 13.36 -43.04
C SER A 94 23.17 13.28 -44.56
N GLY A 95 22.35 12.39 -45.13
CA GLY A 95 22.29 12.13 -46.57
C GLY A 95 23.49 11.33 -47.09
N GLN A 96 24.35 10.81 -46.21
CA GLN A 96 25.50 9.95 -46.49
C GLN A 96 25.50 8.77 -45.52
N SER A 97 25.89 7.58 -45.99
CA SER A 97 25.93 6.42 -45.11
C SER A 97 26.93 6.54 -43.96
N TYR A 98 26.62 5.87 -42.86
CA TYR A 98 27.46 5.83 -41.66
C TYR A 98 28.90 5.40 -41.99
N LEU A 99 29.04 4.35 -42.81
CA LEU A 99 30.35 3.86 -43.27
C LEU A 99 31.11 4.88 -44.11
N ASN A 100 30.44 5.65 -44.98
CA ASN A 100 31.10 6.71 -45.74
C ASN A 100 31.64 7.82 -44.83
N THR A 101 30.89 8.14 -43.77
CA THR A 101 31.30 9.12 -42.75
C THR A 101 32.55 8.61 -42.00
N LEU A 102 32.55 7.35 -41.57
CA LEU A 102 33.71 6.74 -40.92
C LEU A 102 34.92 6.62 -41.85
N ALA A 103 34.71 6.27 -43.11
CA ALA A 103 35.78 6.21 -44.11
C ALA A 103 36.46 7.57 -44.31
N ALA A 104 35.69 8.66 -44.29
CA ALA A 104 36.23 10.01 -44.42
C ALA A 104 37.04 10.45 -43.20
N VAL A 105 36.68 10.02 -41.98
CA VAL A 105 37.34 10.42 -40.73
C VAL A 105 38.53 9.52 -40.38
N TYR A 106 38.38 8.20 -40.45
CA TYR A 106 39.36 7.22 -39.97
C TYR A 106 40.04 6.42 -41.10
N GLY A 107 39.51 6.48 -42.33
CA GLY A 107 39.97 5.64 -43.44
C GLY A 107 39.43 4.21 -43.39
N THR A 108 39.26 3.60 -44.56
CA THR A 108 38.69 2.24 -44.72
C THR A 108 39.59 1.14 -44.15
N GLY A 109 40.88 1.41 -43.97
CA GLY A 109 41.83 0.46 -43.35
C GLY A 109 41.84 0.46 -41.82
N SER A 110 41.06 1.34 -41.17
CA SER A 110 41.04 1.44 -39.71
C SER A 110 40.26 0.29 -39.06
N ALA A 111 40.67 -0.14 -37.86
CA ALA A 111 39.96 -1.17 -37.11
C ALA A 111 38.51 -0.76 -36.77
N VAL A 112 38.26 0.53 -36.55
CA VAL A 112 36.92 1.09 -36.31
C VAL A 112 36.03 0.93 -37.54
N TYR A 113 36.54 1.26 -38.73
CA TYR A 113 35.79 1.07 -39.97
C TYR A 113 35.51 -0.42 -40.22
N GLN A 114 36.49 -1.30 -40.02
CA GLN A 114 36.30 -2.73 -40.23
C GLN A 114 35.27 -3.35 -39.27
N ALA A 115 35.25 -2.91 -38.01
CA ALA A 115 34.23 -3.34 -37.04
C ALA A 115 32.84 -2.79 -37.36
N ALA A 116 32.73 -1.52 -37.77
CA ALA A 116 31.45 -0.96 -38.21
C ALA A 116 30.96 -1.57 -39.53
N ALA A 117 31.87 -1.97 -40.43
CA ALA A 117 31.50 -2.58 -41.70
C ALA A 117 30.94 -4.01 -41.54
N SER A 118 31.19 -4.67 -40.40
CA SER A 118 30.61 -5.98 -40.10
C SER A 118 29.25 -5.93 -39.41
N ASP A 119 28.86 -4.77 -38.88
CA ASP A 119 27.61 -4.55 -38.14
C ASP A 119 27.33 -3.03 -38.12
N PRO A 120 26.80 -2.45 -39.24
CA PRO A 120 26.69 -1.00 -39.39
C PRO A 120 25.73 -0.33 -38.39
N ALA A 121 24.61 -0.97 -38.04
CA ALA A 121 23.64 -0.49 -37.04
C ALA A 121 23.98 -0.91 -35.60
N ALA A 122 24.95 -1.81 -35.41
CA ALA A 122 25.39 -2.32 -34.10
C ALA A 122 24.32 -3.14 -33.34
N ASP A 123 23.42 -3.78 -34.07
CA ASP A 123 22.20 -4.41 -33.57
C ASP A 123 22.12 -5.90 -33.93
N ASN A 124 23.22 -6.49 -34.41
CA ASN A 124 23.37 -7.93 -34.64
C ASN A 124 23.34 -8.74 -33.34
N PHE A 125 22.50 -9.78 -33.29
CA PHE A 125 22.40 -10.71 -32.17
C PHE A 125 23.56 -11.72 -32.13
N GLN A 126 24.05 -12.00 -30.92
CA GLN A 126 24.99 -13.10 -30.70
C GLN A 126 24.56 -14.03 -29.57
N TYR A 127 24.42 -15.31 -29.89
CA TYR A 127 24.09 -16.34 -28.90
C TYR A 127 25.23 -16.58 -27.90
N TYR A 128 24.93 -16.51 -26.61
CA TYR A 128 25.90 -16.58 -25.51
C TYR A 128 26.70 -17.91 -25.43
N ARG A 129 26.21 -19.00 -26.06
CA ARG A 129 26.91 -20.30 -26.17
C ARG A 129 27.35 -20.61 -27.61
N GLY A 130 27.50 -19.57 -28.43
CA GLY A 130 27.93 -19.69 -29.81
C GLY A 130 29.41 -20.08 -29.94
N PRO A 131 29.81 -20.73 -31.06
CA PRO A 131 31.21 -21.10 -31.31
C PRO A 131 32.17 -19.90 -31.35
N SER A 132 31.69 -18.72 -31.74
CA SER A 132 32.48 -17.47 -31.73
C SER A 132 32.91 -17.09 -30.30
N GLN A 133 31.99 -17.18 -29.34
CA GLN A 133 32.24 -16.89 -27.94
C GLN A 133 33.18 -17.93 -27.32
N ASP A 134 33.04 -19.20 -27.70
CA ASP A 134 33.94 -20.27 -27.27
C ASP A 134 35.34 -20.09 -27.84
N SER A 135 35.46 -19.68 -29.10
CA SER A 135 36.75 -19.42 -29.76
C SER A 135 37.47 -18.19 -29.19
N ALA A 136 36.70 -17.23 -28.66
CA ALA A 136 37.22 -16.05 -27.99
C ALA A 136 37.57 -16.28 -26.50
N ASP A 137 37.33 -17.49 -25.97
CA ASP A 137 37.41 -17.81 -24.54
C ASP A 137 36.67 -16.77 -23.68
N ALA A 138 35.48 -16.38 -24.14
CA ALA A 138 34.73 -15.26 -23.59
C ALA A 138 34.23 -15.56 -22.17
N ASP A 139 34.39 -14.58 -21.28
CA ASP A 139 33.81 -14.63 -19.94
C ASP A 139 32.28 -14.48 -19.97
N ILE A 140 31.63 -14.61 -18.81
CA ILE A 140 30.16 -14.52 -18.72
C ILE A 140 29.65 -13.16 -19.21
N LEU A 141 30.30 -12.04 -18.88
CA LEU A 141 29.81 -10.71 -19.27
C LEU A 141 29.99 -10.48 -20.78
N GLN A 142 31.12 -10.91 -21.34
CA GLN A 142 31.40 -10.85 -22.77
C GLN A 142 30.40 -11.69 -23.57
N ARG A 143 30.01 -12.87 -23.07
CA ARG A 143 29.02 -13.74 -23.70
C ARG A 143 27.63 -13.10 -23.83
N TYR A 144 27.24 -12.24 -22.89
CA TYR A 144 25.94 -11.57 -22.92
C TYR A 144 25.97 -10.16 -23.55
N ARG A 145 27.14 -9.69 -24.03
CA ARG A 145 27.30 -8.32 -24.55
C ARG A 145 26.35 -7.96 -25.70
N TYR A 146 26.10 -8.91 -26.61
CA TYR A 146 25.26 -8.73 -27.81
C TYR A 146 24.01 -9.62 -27.78
N PHE A 147 23.63 -10.10 -26.60
CA PHE A 147 22.51 -11.05 -26.46
C PHE A 147 21.13 -10.36 -26.53
N ASN A 148 21.05 -9.05 -26.28
CA ASN A 148 19.80 -8.29 -26.30
C ASN A 148 19.57 -7.54 -27.63
N ASN A 149 20.46 -7.74 -28.59
CA ASN A 149 20.41 -7.10 -29.89
C ASN A 149 19.28 -7.72 -30.74
N PRO A 150 18.55 -6.93 -31.56
CA PRO A 150 17.34 -7.38 -32.24
C PRO A 150 17.58 -8.17 -33.55
N ASP A 151 18.51 -7.77 -34.43
CA ASP A 151 18.72 -8.48 -35.71
C ASP A 151 19.19 -9.92 -35.45
N GLY A 152 18.42 -10.89 -35.94
CA GLY A 152 18.75 -12.30 -35.85
C GLY A 152 18.45 -12.94 -34.49
N ASN A 153 17.73 -12.28 -33.59
CA ASN A 153 17.48 -12.78 -32.25
C ASN A 153 16.39 -13.87 -32.18
N SER A 154 15.65 -14.06 -33.27
CA SER A 154 14.55 -15.03 -33.40
C SER A 154 14.85 -16.18 -34.37
N GLN A 155 16.12 -16.33 -34.76
CA GLN A 155 16.60 -17.41 -35.61
C GLN A 155 16.29 -18.80 -35.04
N THR A 156 15.91 -19.72 -35.94
CA THR A 156 15.60 -21.13 -35.57
C THR A 156 16.82 -22.05 -35.62
N THR A 157 18.02 -21.49 -35.78
CA THR A 157 19.27 -22.24 -35.90
C THR A 157 19.58 -22.96 -34.59
N LEU A 158 20.05 -24.21 -34.71
CA LEU A 158 20.42 -25.04 -33.56
C LEU A 158 21.93 -24.98 -33.36
N ILE A 159 22.37 -24.49 -32.20
CA ILE A 159 23.77 -24.56 -31.76
C ILE A 159 23.84 -25.64 -30.68
N ASN A 160 24.62 -26.70 -30.95
CA ASN A 160 24.76 -27.84 -30.03
C ASN A 160 23.42 -28.49 -29.62
N GLY A 161 22.45 -28.54 -30.55
CA GLY A 161 21.13 -29.13 -30.32
C GLY A 161 20.15 -28.27 -29.55
N LEU A 162 20.51 -27.02 -29.23
CA LEU A 162 19.65 -26.04 -28.57
C LEU A 162 19.33 -24.87 -29.53
N PRO A 163 18.10 -24.35 -29.53
CA PRO A 163 17.76 -23.14 -30.27
C PRO A 163 18.62 -21.96 -29.82
N ALA A 164 19.33 -21.35 -30.78
CA ALA A 164 20.17 -20.18 -30.56
C ALA A 164 19.36 -18.90 -30.75
N THR A 165 18.32 -18.73 -29.95
CA THR A 165 17.38 -17.59 -30.01
C THR A 165 17.20 -16.96 -28.64
N TYR A 166 16.92 -15.66 -28.63
CA TYR A 166 16.43 -14.93 -27.47
C TYR A 166 14.90 -15.01 -27.37
N THR A 167 14.19 -14.75 -28.47
CA THR A 167 12.72 -14.65 -28.53
C THR A 167 12.16 -15.28 -29.79
N ASN A 168 10.90 -15.74 -29.76
CA ASN A 168 10.17 -16.14 -30.97
C ASN A 168 9.14 -15.08 -31.43
N LEU A 169 9.08 -13.96 -30.70
CA LEU A 169 8.21 -12.84 -31.02
C LEU A 169 8.99 -11.82 -31.85
N PRO A 170 8.33 -11.14 -32.81
CA PRO A 170 8.94 -10.04 -33.55
C PRO A 170 9.29 -8.87 -32.64
N ASP A 171 10.40 -8.20 -32.93
CA ASP A 171 10.73 -6.94 -32.28
C ASP A 171 9.85 -5.82 -32.84
N LYS A 172 9.32 -5.02 -31.92
CA LYS A 172 8.33 -3.99 -32.20
C LYS A 172 8.39 -2.85 -31.19
N GLU A 173 8.16 -1.64 -31.67
CA GLU A 173 7.98 -0.43 -30.86
C GLU A 173 6.59 -0.38 -30.22
N ASP A 174 6.32 -1.35 -29.34
CA ASP A 174 5.05 -1.56 -28.63
C ASP A 174 5.33 -2.33 -27.33
N VAL A 175 5.94 -1.66 -26.36
CA VAL A 175 6.43 -2.29 -25.13
C VAL A 175 5.28 -2.79 -24.28
N ASN A 176 4.15 -2.07 -24.26
CA ASN A 176 2.97 -2.45 -23.47
C ASN A 176 1.98 -3.37 -24.23
N ARG A 177 2.20 -3.62 -25.53
CA ARG A 177 1.36 -4.46 -26.40
C ARG A 177 -0.07 -3.97 -26.55
N ASP A 178 -0.26 -2.64 -26.56
CA ASP A 178 -1.58 -2.04 -26.79
C ASP A 178 -1.89 -1.79 -28.26
N ALA A 179 -1.00 -2.24 -29.16
CA ALA A 179 -1.11 -2.12 -30.60
C ALA A 179 -1.02 -0.67 -31.10
N THR A 180 -0.59 0.28 -30.26
CA THR A 180 -0.38 1.67 -30.65
C THR A 180 1.04 2.13 -30.31
N LEU A 181 1.50 3.19 -30.98
CA LEU A 181 2.79 3.80 -30.67
C LEU A 181 2.58 5.01 -29.76
N ASN A 182 3.10 4.94 -28.55
CA ASN A 182 3.13 6.10 -27.68
C ASN A 182 4.34 6.99 -27.96
N LYS A 183 4.08 8.26 -28.27
CA LYS A 183 5.13 9.26 -28.55
C LYS A 183 5.34 10.25 -27.41
N ALA A 184 4.51 10.19 -26.38
CA ALA A 184 4.54 11.16 -25.30
C ALA A 184 5.62 10.81 -24.27
N GLU A 185 6.48 11.78 -23.98
CA GLU A 185 7.39 11.73 -22.83
C GLU A 185 6.79 12.59 -21.72
N GLN A 186 6.22 11.98 -20.69
CA GLN A 186 5.69 12.66 -19.51
C GLN A 186 5.89 11.78 -18.28
N TYR A 187 6.96 12.03 -17.53
CA TYR A 187 7.40 11.14 -16.46
C TYR A 187 7.99 11.89 -15.27
N PHE A 188 8.03 11.16 -14.16
CA PHE A 188 8.74 11.52 -12.95
C PHE A 188 10.15 10.93 -13.01
N GLN A 189 11.15 11.75 -12.70
CA GLN A 189 12.54 11.35 -12.74
C GLN A 189 13.08 11.21 -11.32
N TYR A 190 13.82 10.12 -11.07
CA TYR A 190 14.57 9.87 -9.84
C TYR A 190 16.03 9.63 -10.22
N ARG A 191 16.94 10.43 -9.68
CA ARG A 191 18.38 10.35 -9.91
C ARG A 191 19.04 9.70 -8.70
N ILE A 192 19.61 8.52 -8.93
CA ILE A 192 20.44 7.82 -7.95
C ILE A 192 21.90 8.04 -8.31
N SER A 193 22.64 8.67 -7.42
CA SER A 193 24.07 8.77 -7.61
C SER A 193 24.75 7.45 -7.27
N MET A 194 25.63 6.97 -8.13
CA MET A 194 26.41 5.77 -7.89
C MET A 194 27.89 6.14 -7.73
N ARG A 195 28.20 7.27 -7.10
CA ARG A 195 29.58 7.64 -6.75
C ARG A 195 29.94 7.03 -5.39
N PRO A 196 31.14 6.46 -5.20
CA PRO A 196 31.50 5.79 -3.95
C PRO A 196 31.25 6.63 -2.68
N GLU A 197 31.48 7.93 -2.73
CA GLU A 197 31.25 8.89 -1.63
C GLU A 197 29.78 9.10 -1.25
N ASP A 198 28.86 8.85 -2.19
CA ASP A 198 27.41 9.01 -2.00
C ASP A 198 26.74 7.72 -1.50
N LEU A 199 27.48 6.60 -1.43
CA LEU A 199 26.99 5.29 -0.98
C LEU A 199 27.00 5.16 0.56
N VAL A 200 26.28 6.07 1.22
CA VAL A 200 26.17 6.17 2.68
C VAL A 200 24.69 6.10 3.10
N ILE A 201 24.39 5.35 4.17
CA ILE A 201 23.03 5.20 4.73
C ILE A 201 22.43 6.56 5.07
N GLY A 202 21.16 6.78 4.70
CA GLY A 202 20.42 8.01 4.97
C GLY A 202 20.59 9.12 3.93
N LYS A 203 21.53 8.95 2.98
CA LYS A 203 21.64 9.77 1.77
C LYS A 203 21.27 8.94 0.54
N ASN A 204 20.98 9.62 -0.57
CA ASN A 204 20.84 8.98 -1.89
C ASN A 204 19.84 7.78 -1.91
N HIS A 205 18.78 7.89 -1.10
CA HIS A 205 17.76 6.86 -0.93
C HIS A 205 18.26 5.50 -0.41
N ILE A 206 19.42 5.45 0.24
CA ILE A 206 19.97 4.22 0.83
C ILE A 206 19.33 3.98 2.20
N ALA A 207 18.63 2.86 2.31
CA ALA A 207 17.95 2.44 3.53
C ALA A 207 18.85 1.60 4.44
N ASP A 208 19.64 0.70 3.85
CA ASP A 208 20.50 -0.23 4.58
C ASP A 208 21.68 -0.68 3.70
N ILE A 209 22.75 -1.12 4.35
CA ILE A 209 23.95 -1.69 3.72
C ILE A 209 24.33 -2.96 4.48
N TYR A 210 24.29 -4.09 3.77
CA TYR A 210 24.67 -5.38 4.32
C TYR A 210 25.98 -5.86 3.72
N GLU A 211 26.98 -6.06 4.57
CA GLU A 211 28.31 -6.52 4.19
C GLU A 211 28.50 -7.97 4.63
N THR A 212 28.95 -8.81 3.71
CA THR A 212 29.18 -10.24 3.94
C THR A 212 30.33 -10.74 3.05
N THR A 213 30.65 -12.03 3.14
CA THR A 213 31.58 -12.69 2.23
C THR A 213 30.84 -13.74 1.41
N THR A 214 31.25 -13.95 0.16
CA THR A 214 30.73 -15.07 -0.64
C THR A 214 30.97 -16.42 0.06
N ASP A 215 30.19 -17.40 -0.35
CA ASP A 215 30.57 -18.80 -0.18
C ASP A 215 31.87 -19.11 -0.96
N LEU A 216 32.41 -20.32 -0.79
CA LEU A 216 33.57 -20.77 -1.57
C LEU A 216 33.24 -20.71 -3.07
N LEU A 217 33.95 -19.83 -3.78
CA LEU A 217 33.90 -19.73 -5.23
C LEU A 217 34.61 -20.94 -5.87
N PRO A 218 34.41 -21.19 -7.19
CA PRO A 218 35.06 -22.29 -7.90
C PRO A 218 36.60 -22.28 -7.82
N ASP A 219 37.21 -21.12 -7.61
CA ASP A 219 38.65 -20.93 -7.40
C ASP A 219 39.10 -21.15 -5.94
N GLN A 220 38.19 -21.65 -5.09
CA GLN A 220 38.37 -21.86 -3.64
C GLN A 220 38.61 -20.59 -2.83
N THR A 221 38.31 -19.41 -3.36
CA THR A 221 38.42 -18.14 -2.63
C THR A 221 37.06 -17.68 -2.09
N ARG A 222 37.09 -16.73 -1.16
CA ARG A 222 35.93 -15.97 -0.70
C ARG A 222 36.18 -14.50 -1.00
N LYS A 223 35.20 -13.80 -1.54
CA LYS A 223 35.27 -12.37 -1.82
C LYS A 223 34.35 -11.57 -0.90
N PRO A 224 34.73 -10.36 -0.47
CA PRO A 224 33.80 -9.47 0.21
C PRO A 224 32.68 -9.06 -0.75
N VAL A 225 31.46 -8.97 -0.23
CA VAL A 225 30.27 -8.54 -0.96
C VAL A 225 29.52 -7.52 -0.13
N ARG A 226 29.15 -6.42 -0.77
CA ARG A 226 28.35 -5.34 -0.19
C ARG A 226 27.02 -5.23 -0.94
N TRP A 227 25.92 -5.40 -0.21
CA TRP A 227 24.56 -5.26 -0.71
C TRP A 227 23.97 -3.95 -0.21
N ILE A 228 23.68 -3.06 -1.15
CA ILE A 228 23.12 -1.74 -0.86
C ILE A 228 21.63 -1.78 -1.17
N GLN A 229 20.79 -1.48 -0.18
CA GLN A 229 19.34 -1.44 -0.33
C GLN A 229 18.90 0.01 -0.60
N PHE A 230 18.42 0.26 -1.81
CA PHE A 230 17.81 1.53 -2.19
C PHE A 230 16.29 1.49 -1.97
N LYS A 231 15.73 2.53 -1.33
CA LYS A 231 14.28 2.76 -1.18
C LYS A 231 13.92 4.14 -1.68
N ILE A 232 13.47 4.19 -2.92
CA ILE A 232 13.14 5.43 -3.62
C ILE A 232 11.66 5.77 -3.37
N PRO A 233 11.33 6.90 -2.72
CA PRO A 233 9.96 7.32 -2.49
C PRO A 233 9.32 7.80 -3.80
N VAL A 234 8.42 6.99 -4.38
CA VAL A 234 7.77 7.32 -5.66
C VAL A 234 7.06 8.68 -5.64
N PHE A 235 6.45 9.09 -4.52
CA PHE A 235 5.74 10.38 -4.42
C PHE A 235 6.66 11.60 -4.23
N ASP A 236 7.97 11.43 -4.35
CA ASP A 236 8.96 12.51 -4.17
C ASP A 236 10.01 12.45 -5.28
N PRO A 237 9.63 12.85 -6.52
CA PRO A 237 10.54 12.83 -7.65
C PRO A 237 11.50 14.03 -7.62
N ASP A 238 12.72 13.84 -8.12
CA ASP A 238 13.70 14.92 -8.27
C ASP A 238 13.26 15.93 -9.34
N ASP A 239 12.64 15.44 -10.41
CA ASP A 239 12.14 16.28 -11.51
C ASP A 239 10.84 15.75 -12.12
N ARG A 240 10.08 16.65 -12.74
CA ARG A 240 8.81 16.38 -13.43
C ARG A 240 8.93 16.83 -14.87
N VAL A 241 9.11 15.87 -15.77
CA VAL A 241 9.32 16.16 -17.19
C VAL A 241 7.97 16.34 -17.89
N ASN A 242 7.86 17.38 -18.73
CA ASN A 242 6.71 17.67 -19.60
C ASN A 242 5.34 17.68 -18.88
N GLY A 243 5.28 18.27 -17.69
CA GLY A 243 4.01 18.50 -16.98
C GLY A 243 3.41 17.26 -16.33
N ALA A 244 4.22 16.26 -15.97
CA ALA A 244 3.79 15.14 -15.12
C ALA A 244 3.15 15.66 -13.81
N SER A 245 1.86 15.44 -13.63
CA SER A 245 1.06 16.07 -12.57
C SER A 245 0.70 15.14 -11.42
N ASP A 246 0.33 13.89 -11.71
CA ASP A 246 -0.05 12.89 -10.72
C ASP A 246 0.35 11.45 -11.10
N PHE A 247 0.25 10.56 -10.12
CA PHE A 247 0.64 9.15 -10.21
C PHE A 247 -0.54 8.20 -10.52
N ARG A 248 -1.69 8.71 -10.99
CA ARG A 248 -2.88 7.88 -11.24
C ARG A 248 -2.76 6.98 -12.46
N SER A 249 -1.92 7.37 -13.43
CA SER A 249 -1.69 6.62 -14.67
C SER A 249 -0.20 6.58 -14.98
N ILE A 250 0.47 5.56 -14.44
CA ILE A 250 1.86 5.22 -14.77
C ILE A 250 1.82 3.95 -15.61
N ARG A 251 2.50 3.96 -16.76
CA ARG A 251 2.50 2.83 -17.70
C ARG A 251 3.87 2.21 -17.89
N PHE A 252 4.93 3.03 -17.79
CA PHE A 252 6.29 2.61 -18.12
C PHE A 252 7.27 2.99 -17.03
N LEU A 253 8.31 2.16 -16.91
CA LEU A 253 9.52 2.43 -16.14
C LEU A 253 10.72 2.30 -17.10
N ARG A 254 11.56 3.34 -17.18
CA ARG A 254 12.82 3.31 -17.94
C ARG A 254 13.99 3.57 -17.00
N MET A 255 15.03 2.75 -17.11
CA MET A 255 16.28 2.93 -16.39
C MET A 255 17.34 3.47 -17.35
N VAL A 256 18.10 4.48 -16.95
CA VAL A 256 19.15 5.08 -17.78
C VAL A 256 20.42 5.22 -16.96
N LEU A 257 21.54 4.72 -17.49
CA LEU A 257 22.87 4.97 -16.95
C LEU A 257 23.48 6.17 -17.68
N LYS A 258 24.00 7.14 -16.93
CA LYS A 258 24.59 8.36 -17.50
C LYS A 258 25.82 8.79 -16.72
N GLY A 259 26.81 9.30 -17.43
CA GLY A 259 28.02 9.87 -16.81
C GLY A 259 28.97 8.83 -16.22
N TRP A 260 28.97 7.62 -16.79
CA TRP A 260 29.94 6.57 -16.46
C TRP A 260 31.11 6.65 -17.43
N GLU A 261 32.33 6.67 -16.90
CA GLU A 261 33.57 6.63 -17.69
C GLU A 261 34.08 5.18 -17.83
N ASP A 262 33.91 4.39 -16.77
CA ASP A 262 34.37 3.00 -16.70
C ASP A 262 33.26 1.99 -17.07
N PRO A 263 33.61 0.86 -17.71
CA PRO A 263 32.68 -0.25 -17.92
C PRO A 263 32.12 -0.77 -16.59
N THR A 264 30.83 -0.58 -16.37
CA THR A 264 30.19 -0.89 -15.09
C THR A 264 29.05 -1.88 -15.24
N VAL A 265 28.93 -2.81 -14.28
CA VAL A 265 27.82 -3.76 -14.19
C VAL A 265 27.05 -3.55 -12.89
N LEU A 266 25.80 -3.12 -13.00
CA LEU A 266 24.89 -3.04 -11.86
C LEU A 266 24.09 -4.34 -11.72
N ARG A 267 24.24 -5.03 -10.59
CA ARG A 267 23.50 -6.26 -10.28
C ARG A 267 22.42 -5.99 -9.24
N PHE A 268 21.17 -6.09 -9.66
CA PHE A 268 20.00 -5.99 -8.79
C PHE A 268 19.60 -7.40 -8.35
N ALA A 269 19.74 -7.70 -7.05
CA ALA A 269 19.20 -8.96 -6.50
C ALA A 269 17.67 -8.96 -6.54
N ARG A 270 17.08 -7.77 -6.33
CA ARG A 270 15.65 -7.53 -6.33
C ARG A 270 15.38 -6.09 -6.77
N LEU A 271 14.41 -5.90 -7.64
CA LEU A 271 13.95 -4.58 -8.09
C LEU A 271 12.42 -4.59 -8.11
N ASP A 272 11.83 -3.96 -7.10
CA ASP A 272 10.40 -4.08 -6.81
C ASP A 272 9.73 -2.73 -6.66
N LEU A 273 8.48 -2.65 -7.12
CA LEU A 273 7.56 -1.58 -6.74
C LEU A 273 6.77 -2.02 -5.50
N VAL A 274 7.18 -1.52 -4.34
CA VAL A 274 6.56 -1.87 -3.05
C VAL A 274 5.53 -0.83 -2.65
N ARG A 275 4.33 -1.29 -2.28
CA ARG A 275 3.29 -0.45 -1.68
C ARG A 275 3.45 -0.44 -0.16
N GLY A 276 3.81 0.72 0.39
CA GLY A 276 3.77 0.96 1.84
C GLY A 276 2.34 1.11 2.35
N GLU A 277 2.01 0.41 3.44
CA GLU A 277 0.75 0.59 4.18
C GLU A 277 0.77 1.88 5.02
N TRP A 278 1.95 2.24 5.51
CA TRP A 278 2.22 3.48 6.23
C TRP A 278 2.77 4.55 5.30
N ARG A 279 2.44 5.81 5.56
CA ARG A 279 2.84 6.97 4.75
C ARG A 279 3.43 8.04 5.65
N ARG A 280 4.51 8.70 5.21
CA ARG A 280 5.09 9.84 5.93
C ARG A 280 4.09 10.99 6.03
N TYR A 281 3.92 11.53 7.23
CA TYR A 281 3.21 12.78 7.45
C TYR A 281 4.17 13.95 7.17
N ARG A 282 3.77 14.87 6.28
CA ARG A 282 4.64 15.94 5.75
C ARG A 282 4.43 17.31 6.42
N PHE A 283 3.41 17.46 7.26
CA PHE A 283 3.15 18.72 7.96
C PHE A 283 3.85 18.73 9.32
N SER A 284 4.15 19.93 9.81
CA SER A 284 4.76 20.10 11.13
C SER A 284 3.83 19.56 12.22
N LEU A 285 4.45 18.86 13.18
CA LEU A 285 3.86 18.37 14.43
C LEU A 285 4.48 19.07 15.65
N GLU A 286 5.17 20.20 15.43
CA GLU A 286 5.75 21.02 16.48
C GLU A 286 4.62 21.60 17.35
N GLU A 287 4.76 21.52 18.69
CA GLU A 287 3.73 21.92 19.67
C GLU A 287 3.20 23.36 19.48
N SER A 288 3.92 24.24 18.77
CA SER A 288 3.55 25.63 18.53
C SER A 288 3.13 25.97 17.09
N ARG A 289 3.23 25.02 16.16
CA ARG A 289 3.08 25.24 14.70
C ARG A 289 2.46 24.06 13.93
N GLU A 290 1.52 23.32 14.53
CA GLU A 290 0.74 22.34 13.78
C GLU A 290 0.05 23.04 12.58
N LEU A 291 0.13 22.46 11.37
CA LEU A 291 -0.42 22.92 10.06
C LEU A 291 0.51 23.64 9.07
N ILE A 292 1.75 24.01 9.44
CA ILE A 292 2.71 24.55 8.46
C ILE A 292 3.45 23.38 7.80
N PRO A 293 3.47 23.25 6.45
CA PRO A 293 4.34 22.28 5.79
C PRO A 293 5.79 22.50 6.23
N VAL A 294 6.49 21.43 6.60
CA VAL A 294 7.91 21.54 6.93
C VAL A 294 8.65 21.96 5.66
N ASP A 295 9.44 23.02 5.75
CA ASP A 295 10.16 23.60 4.63
C ASP A 295 11.27 22.64 4.13
N VAL A 296 11.64 22.72 2.85
CA VAL A 296 12.66 21.85 2.24
C VAL A 296 14.07 22.10 2.84
N SER A 297 14.21 23.18 3.61
CA SER A 297 15.41 23.62 4.33
C SER A 297 15.53 23.02 5.74
N ASP A 298 14.62 22.14 6.16
CA ASP A 298 14.72 21.45 7.42
C ASP A 298 15.79 20.34 7.38
N GLU A 299 16.81 20.47 8.22
CA GLU A 299 17.92 19.52 8.35
C GLU A 299 17.49 18.17 8.97
N THR A 300 16.24 18.06 9.44
CA THR A 300 15.68 16.82 9.99
C THR A 300 15.46 15.77 8.89
N SER A 301 16.33 14.77 8.83
CA SER A 301 16.11 13.57 8.02
C SER A 301 15.09 12.65 8.69
N PHE A 302 14.10 12.17 7.95
CA PHE A 302 13.14 11.18 8.44
C PHE A 302 12.88 10.10 7.39
N VAL A 303 13.25 8.88 7.73
CA VAL A 303 13.16 7.69 6.87
C VAL A 303 12.25 6.68 7.54
N MET A 304 11.29 6.16 6.77
CA MET A 304 10.40 5.07 7.17
C MET A 304 10.88 3.79 6.49
N ASN A 305 11.18 2.79 7.30
CA ASN A 305 11.67 1.48 6.89
C ASN A 305 10.80 0.35 7.46
N ALA A 306 11.05 -0.85 6.98
CA ALA A 306 10.62 -2.08 7.63
C ALA A 306 11.90 -2.84 7.97
N VAL A 307 12.01 -3.27 9.23
CA VAL A 307 13.06 -4.18 9.69
C VAL A 307 12.44 -5.56 9.86
N ASN A 308 13.13 -6.60 9.43
CA ASN A 308 12.59 -7.95 9.45
C ASN A 308 13.64 -8.99 9.86
N LEU A 309 13.17 -10.15 10.30
CA LEU A 309 14.03 -11.19 10.87
C LEU A 309 14.97 -11.81 9.83
N GLU A 310 14.51 -11.99 8.59
CA GLU A 310 15.28 -12.68 7.55
C GLU A 310 16.39 -11.80 6.96
N GLU A 311 16.14 -10.50 6.78
CA GLU A 311 17.08 -9.56 6.19
C GLU A 311 17.93 -8.83 7.25
N ASN A 312 17.33 -8.48 8.41
CA ASN A 312 17.98 -7.65 9.43
C ASN A 312 18.34 -8.41 10.72
N GLY A 313 18.16 -9.73 10.77
CA GLY A 313 18.57 -10.55 11.92
C GLY A 313 20.08 -10.57 12.17
N GLY A 314 20.89 -10.25 11.17
CA GLY A 314 22.36 -10.11 11.28
C GLY A 314 22.86 -8.66 11.36
N ARG A 315 21.96 -7.66 11.48
CA ARG A 315 22.30 -6.24 11.51
C ARG A 315 23.19 -5.90 12.72
N GLN A 316 24.06 -4.91 12.54
CA GLN A 316 24.89 -4.29 13.59
C GLN A 316 24.52 -2.81 13.74
N PRO A 317 24.62 -2.21 14.95
CA PRO A 317 25.05 -2.83 16.21
C PRO A 317 23.97 -3.65 16.91
N ILE A 318 22.69 -3.51 16.52
CA ILE A 318 21.57 -4.23 17.12
C ILE A 318 20.88 -5.08 16.03
N PRO A 319 20.82 -6.40 16.19
CA PRO A 319 20.11 -7.26 15.27
C PRO A 319 18.60 -7.18 15.50
N TYR A 320 17.82 -7.40 14.45
CA TYR A 320 16.38 -7.57 14.60
C TYR A 320 16.07 -8.96 15.19
N VAL A 321 15.39 -8.99 16.34
CA VAL A 321 14.94 -10.23 17.00
C VAL A 321 13.44 -10.15 17.25
N LEU A 322 12.77 -11.31 17.32
CA LEU A 322 11.35 -11.39 17.61
C LEU A 322 11.04 -10.80 18.99
N PRO A 323 9.97 -9.99 19.15
CA PRO A 323 9.52 -9.55 20.46
C PRO A 323 9.19 -10.74 21.38
N PRO A 324 9.46 -10.63 22.69
CA PRO A 324 9.14 -11.69 23.65
C PRO A 324 7.67 -12.13 23.56
N GLY A 325 7.45 -13.45 23.43
CA GLY A 325 6.12 -14.05 23.35
C GLY A 325 5.46 -14.03 21.96
N ILE A 326 6.15 -13.50 20.94
CA ILE A 326 5.71 -13.56 19.54
C ILE A 326 6.43 -14.71 18.83
N GLU A 327 5.66 -15.54 18.15
CA GLU A 327 6.16 -16.66 17.35
C GLU A 327 5.87 -16.41 15.87
N ARG A 328 6.74 -16.93 15.00
CA ARG A 328 6.53 -16.82 13.55
C ARG A 328 5.31 -17.63 13.13
N GLN A 329 4.48 -17.04 12.30
CA GLN A 329 3.37 -17.75 11.70
C GLN A 329 3.88 -18.87 10.78
N VAL A 330 3.37 -20.08 10.98
CA VAL A 330 3.70 -21.24 10.16
C VAL A 330 2.58 -21.45 9.13
N LEU A 331 2.92 -21.36 7.85
CA LEU A 331 2.07 -21.82 6.77
C LEU A 331 2.30 -23.31 6.53
N LEU A 332 1.23 -24.08 6.54
CA LEU A 332 1.25 -25.47 6.08
C LEU A 332 1.21 -25.46 4.55
N GLY A 333 2.37 -25.62 3.92
CA GLY A 333 2.47 -25.93 2.50
C GLY A 333 2.18 -27.41 2.24
N ASN A 334 1.93 -27.77 0.97
CA ASN A 334 1.59 -29.15 0.58
C ASN A 334 2.67 -30.19 0.95
N THR A 335 3.94 -29.78 1.09
CA THR A 335 5.07 -30.68 1.35
C THR A 335 6.04 -30.19 2.43
N SER A 336 5.91 -28.94 2.91
CA SER A 336 6.80 -28.38 3.93
C SER A 336 6.09 -27.30 4.75
N LEU A 337 6.56 -27.16 6.00
CA LEU A 337 6.19 -26.05 6.87
C LEU A 337 7.05 -24.85 6.50
N VAL A 338 6.42 -23.75 6.09
CA VAL A 338 7.12 -22.50 5.76
C VAL A 338 6.81 -21.50 6.86
N GLN A 339 7.84 -20.98 7.51
CA GLN A 339 7.69 -19.88 8.46
C GLN A 339 7.60 -18.57 7.69
N GLN A 340 6.58 -17.76 7.97
CA GLN A 340 6.47 -16.44 7.37
C GLN A 340 7.48 -15.47 7.95
N ASN A 341 7.91 -14.51 7.14
CA ASN A 341 8.76 -13.42 7.61
C ASN A 341 7.98 -12.55 8.60
N GLU A 342 8.68 -12.05 9.60
CA GLU A 342 8.15 -11.20 10.66
C GLU A 342 8.86 -9.84 10.56
N GLN A 343 8.09 -8.75 10.68
CA GLN A 343 8.54 -7.41 10.33
C GLN A 343 7.98 -6.34 11.28
N ALA A 344 8.81 -5.37 11.64
CA ALA A 344 8.43 -4.18 12.37
C ALA A 344 8.61 -2.92 11.52
N LEU A 345 7.82 -1.88 11.85
CA LEU A 345 7.98 -0.55 11.29
C LEU A 345 9.19 0.12 11.93
N SER A 346 10.18 0.54 11.13
CA SER A 346 11.32 1.34 11.59
C SER A 346 11.13 2.81 11.22
N LEU A 347 11.22 3.67 12.23
CA LEU A 347 11.15 5.11 12.12
C LEU A 347 12.54 5.66 12.46
N LYS A 348 13.29 6.14 11.47
CA LYS A 348 14.62 6.72 11.69
C LYS A 348 14.55 8.23 11.50
N ALA A 349 14.85 8.99 12.54
CA ALA A 349 14.87 10.45 12.51
C ALA A 349 16.23 10.96 13.01
N CYS A 350 16.92 11.80 12.24
CA CYS A 350 18.16 12.44 12.66
C CYS A 350 18.14 13.94 12.37
N GLY A 351 18.66 14.74 13.32
CA GLY A 351 18.44 16.18 13.36
C GLY A 351 17.06 16.56 13.90
N LEU A 352 16.42 15.69 14.71
CA LEU A 352 15.08 15.94 15.25
C LEU A 352 15.15 17.01 16.35
N ARG A 353 14.71 18.22 16.01
CA ARG A 353 14.82 19.42 16.86
C ARG A 353 14.04 19.33 18.17
N ASP A 354 14.47 20.09 19.17
CA ASP A 354 13.79 20.26 20.47
C ASP A 354 12.31 20.66 20.28
N GLY A 355 11.39 19.82 20.78
CA GLY A 355 9.94 20.00 20.64
C GLY A 355 9.33 19.64 19.28
N ASP A 356 10.11 19.07 18.36
CA ASP A 356 9.64 18.62 17.05
C ASP A 356 9.30 17.11 17.02
N ALA A 357 8.47 16.71 16.06
CA ALA A 357 8.03 15.33 15.88
C ALA A 357 7.93 14.94 14.40
N ARG A 358 8.23 13.69 14.10
CA ARG A 358 8.05 13.10 12.76
C ARG A 358 7.20 11.85 12.88
N ALA A 359 6.24 11.70 11.97
CA ALA A 359 5.26 10.64 12.05
C ALA A 359 4.98 10.01 10.69
N VAL A 360 4.42 8.82 10.77
CA VAL A 360 3.75 8.13 9.67
C VAL A 360 2.28 7.95 10.01
N PHE A 361 1.46 7.77 9.00
CA PHE A 361 0.03 7.51 9.18
C PHE A 361 -0.46 6.40 8.26
N LYS A 362 -1.54 5.77 8.70
CA LYS A 362 -2.32 4.77 7.98
C LYS A 362 -3.79 5.15 8.03
N ASN A 363 -4.46 5.04 6.90
CA ASN A 363 -5.91 5.19 6.83
C ASN A 363 -6.57 3.85 7.11
N THR A 364 -7.57 3.85 7.98
CA THR A 364 -8.32 2.66 8.41
C THR A 364 -9.81 2.91 8.51
N THR A 365 -10.58 1.86 8.78
CA THR A 365 -12.01 1.96 9.08
C THR A 365 -12.34 0.93 10.16
N ILE A 366 -11.66 1.03 11.31
CA ILE A 366 -11.76 0.06 12.40
C ILE A 366 -12.70 0.60 13.47
N ASP A 367 -13.61 -0.26 13.95
CA ASP A 367 -14.40 -0.02 15.16
C ASP A 367 -13.66 -0.67 16.35
N MET A 368 -13.14 0.15 17.25
CA MET A 368 -12.34 -0.29 18.39
C MET A 368 -13.17 -0.45 19.68
N ARG A 369 -14.48 -0.16 19.63
CA ARG A 369 -15.31 0.00 20.85
C ARG A 369 -15.58 -1.29 21.61
N MET A 370 -15.47 -2.45 20.96
CA MET A 370 -15.65 -3.75 21.64
C MET A 370 -14.32 -4.34 22.11
N ASN A 371 -13.20 -3.64 21.94
CA ASN A 371 -11.93 -3.96 22.54
C ASN A 371 -11.74 -3.06 23.76
N LYS A 372 -10.98 -3.52 24.76
CA LYS A 372 -10.71 -2.72 25.96
C LYS A 372 -9.32 -2.09 25.93
N ARG A 373 -8.35 -2.74 25.29
CA ARG A 373 -6.97 -2.28 25.30
C ARG A 373 -6.32 -2.31 23.92
N LEU A 374 -5.38 -1.39 23.72
CA LEU A 374 -4.43 -1.39 22.62
C LEU A 374 -3.04 -1.72 23.19
N ARG A 375 -2.34 -2.64 22.52
CA ARG A 375 -0.96 -3.02 22.86
C ARG A 375 -0.07 -2.97 21.62
N LEU A 376 1.16 -2.53 21.79
CA LEU A 376 2.22 -2.63 20.79
C LEU A 376 3.58 -2.71 21.47
N PHE A 377 4.55 -3.33 20.80
CA PHE A 377 5.94 -3.34 21.23
C PHE A 377 6.69 -2.19 20.58
N ALA A 378 7.57 -1.55 21.35
CA ALA A 378 8.48 -0.55 20.82
C ALA A 378 9.92 -0.81 21.25
N HIS A 379 10.84 -0.45 20.37
CA HIS A 379 12.28 -0.48 20.57
C HIS A 379 12.83 0.90 20.21
N ALA A 380 13.85 1.36 20.91
CA ALA A 380 14.58 2.58 20.56
C ALA A 380 16.08 2.34 20.61
N GLU A 381 16.79 2.85 19.60
CA GLU A 381 18.24 2.88 19.53
C GLU A 381 18.73 4.23 19.01
N ALA A 382 19.99 4.56 19.30
CA ALA A 382 20.65 5.73 18.73
C ALA A 382 20.84 5.52 17.21
N GLY A 383 20.40 6.49 16.40
CA GLY A 383 20.43 6.40 14.94
C GLY A 383 21.82 6.59 14.32
N ASP A 384 22.74 7.18 15.11
CA ASP A 384 24.16 7.39 14.80
C ASP A 384 25.00 7.14 16.08
N ALA A 385 26.07 6.39 15.94
CA ALA A 385 26.97 6.09 17.05
C ALA A 385 27.73 7.30 17.58
N SER A 386 27.83 8.37 16.79
CA SER A 386 28.43 9.64 17.23
C SER A 386 27.51 10.45 18.16
N GLN A 387 26.20 10.14 18.17
CA GLN A 387 25.16 10.83 18.93
C GLN A 387 24.43 9.82 19.83
N PRO A 388 25.00 9.44 20.99
CA PRO A 388 24.35 8.51 21.91
C PRO A 388 23.03 9.10 22.41
N LEU A 389 22.07 8.21 22.63
CA LEU A 389 20.72 8.56 23.08
C LEU A 389 20.53 8.08 24.53
N ASN A 390 19.93 8.90 25.39
CA ASN A 390 19.61 8.54 26.76
C ASN A 390 18.15 8.12 26.92
N ASP A 391 17.86 7.38 27.99
CA ASP A 391 16.49 7.00 28.34
C ASP A 391 15.59 8.24 28.50
N GLY A 392 14.46 8.25 27.78
CA GLY A 392 13.49 9.35 27.80
C GLY A 392 13.79 10.52 26.86
N ASP A 393 14.92 10.52 26.15
CA ASP A 393 15.26 11.55 25.16
C ASP A 393 14.27 11.60 23.99
N VAL A 394 13.69 10.46 23.63
CA VAL A 394 12.67 10.36 22.59
C VAL A 394 11.43 9.68 23.12
N ARG A 395 10.29 10.10 22.57
CA ARG A 395 8.98 9.55 22.92
C ARG A 395 8.34 8.96 21.68
N LEU A 396 7.78 7.77 21.82
CA LEU A 396 6.86 7.23 20.83
C LEU A 396 5.47 7.78 21.14
N PHE A 397 4.74 8.21 20.13
CA PHE A 397 3.33 8.55 20.27
C PHE A 397 2.48 7.87 19.21
N ILE A 398 1.23 7.58 19.57
CA ILE A 398 0.20 7.12 18.66
C ILE A 398 -1.02 8.05 18.76
N ARG A 399 -1.47 8.57 17.61
CA ARG A 399 -2.71 9.32 17.45
C ARG A 399 -3.75 8.46 16.72
N MET A 400 -4.97 8.42 17.23
CA MET A 400 -6.08 7.71 16.59
C MET A 400 -7.35 8.53 16.63
N GLY A 401 -8.06 8.59 15.51
CA GLY A 401 -9.32 9.33 15.44
C GLY A 401 -9.87 9.49 14.03
N ASN A 402 -10.50 10.63 13.80
CA ASN A 402 -11.17 10.96 12.54
C ASN A 402 -10.23 11.64 11.55
N ASP A 403 -9.24 12.36 12.08
CA ASP A 403 -8.22 13.11 11.33
C ASP A 403 -6.88 13.08 12.10
N TYR A 404 -5.92 13.92 11.70
CA TYR A 404 -4.55 13.90 12.22
C TYR A 404 -4.27 14.96 13.30
N ASN A 405 -5.09 16.01 13.40
CA ASN A 405 -4.74 17.23 14.15
C ASN A 405 -5.92 17.95 14.82
N GLN A 406 -7.17 17.66 14.46
CA GLN A 406 -8.35 18.32 15.02
C GLN A 406 -9.19 17.39 15.89
N ASN A 407 -9.26 16.11 15.57
CA ASN A 407 -10.11 15.13 16.24
C ASN A 407 -9.36 13.82 16.43
N TYR A 408 -8.53 13.77 17.49
CA TYR A 408 -7.73 12.59 17.82
C TYR A 408 -7.63 12.36 19.34
N TYR A 409 -7.44 11.09 19.68
CA TYR A 409 -6.82 10.69 20.93
C TYR A 409 -5.33 10.47 20.71
N GLU A 410 -4.50 10.89 21.65
CA GLU A 410 -3.06 10.60 21.63
C GLU A 410 -2.66 9.83 22.90
N TYR A 411 -1.72 8.92 22.73
CA TYR A 411 -0.94 8.36 23.83
C TYR A 411 0.54 8.47 23.50
N GLU A 412 1.31 9.03 24.42
CA GLU A 412 2.74 9.27 24.29
C GLU A 412 3.47 8.60 25.45
N VAL A 413 4.55 7.85 25.15
CA VAL A 413 5.36 7.13 26.13
C VAL A 413 6.84 7.45 25.90
N PRO A 414 7.60 7.81 26.97
CA PRO A 414 9.05 7.94 26.88
C PRO A 414 9.71 6.58 26.64
N LEU A 415 10.67 6.53 25.71
CA LEU A 415 11.35 5.28 25.36
C LEU A 415 12.65 5.12 26.15
N LYS A 416 12.88 3.89 26.60
CA LYS A 416 14.15 3.37 27.07
C LYS A 416 15.01 2.95 25.89
N VAL A 417 16.28 3.36 25.89
CA VAL A 417 17.21 3.15 24.80
C VAL A 417 17.92 1.81 24.98
N THR A 418 18.01 1.05 23.89
CA THR A 418 18.74 -0.21 23.87
C THR A 418 20.23 0.08 23.74
N PRO A 419 21.08 -0.43 24.65
CA PRO A 419 22.52 -0.29 24.52
C PRO A 419 23.04 -0.98 23.26
N TYR A 420 24.02 -0.38 22.58
CA TYR A 420 24.65 -0.99 21.42
C TYR A 420 25.29 -2.36 21.72
N GLY A 421 25.23 -3.26 20.74
CA GLY A 421 25.70 -4.63 20.87
C GLY A 421 24.77 -5.55 21.65
N SER A 422 23.59 -5.08 22.08
CA SER A 422 22.58 -5.92 22.71
C SER A 422 22.01 -6.92 21.70
N THR A 423 21.95 -8.18 22.10
CA THR A 423 21.34 -9.27 21.30
C THR A 423 20.19 -9.96 22.04
N ASP A 424 19.93 -9.58 23.29
CA ASP A 424 18.87 -10.16 24.13
C ASP A 424 17.50 -9.56 23.73
N PRO A 425 16.51 -10.38 23.33
CA PRO A 425 15.16 -9.91 23.01
C PRO A 425 14.49 -9.10 24.11
N GLY A 426 14.74 -9.40 25.40
CA GLY A 426 14.16 -8.65 26.52
C GLY A 426 14.79 -7.27 26.74
N VAL A 427 15.99 -7.04 26.19
CA VAL A 427 16.67 -5.74 26.21
C VAL A 427 16.33 -4.93 24.97
N ILE A 428 16.22 -5.59 23.80
CA ILE A 428 15.82 -4.96 22.54
C ILE A 428 14.34 -4.54 22.61
N TRP A 429 13.46 -5.37 23.16
CA TRP A 429 12.04 -5.07 23.36
C TRP A 429 11.73 -4.96 24.86
N PRO A 430 12.20 -3.91 25.55
CA PRO A 430 11.99 -3.78 26.98
C PRO A 430 10.50 -3.57 27.27
N MET A 431 10.01 -4.18 28.35
CA MET A 431 8.59 -4.07 28.75
C MET A 431 8.19 -2.62 29.03
N GLU A 432 9.14 -1.79 29.47
CA GLU A 432 8.95 -0.35 29.70
C GLU A 432 8.59 0.42 28.42
N ASN A 433 8.99 -0.09 27.24
CA ASN A 433 8.62 0.50 25.95
C ASN A 433 7.31 -0.07 25.39
N GLU A 434 6.73 -1.11 26.01
CA GLU A 434 5.44 -1.64 25.56
C GLU A 434 4.34 -0.59 25.84
N MET A 435 3.69 -0.10 24.79
CA MET A 435 2.53 0.76 24.98
C MET A 435 1.32 -0.10 25.29
N ASP A 436 0.83 -0.04 26.52
CA ASP A 436 -0.37 -0.74 26.97
C ASP A 436 -1.46 0.23 27.44
N LEU A 437 -2.34 0.60 26.51
CA LEU A 437 -3.35 1.63 26.71
C LEU A 437 -4.75 1.01 26.88
N SER A 438 -5.45 1.42 27.95
CA SER A 438 -6.89 1.18 28.09
C SER A 438 -7.69 2.23 27.31
N PHE A 439 -8.58 1.81 26.40
CA PHE A 439 -9.49 2.73 25.71
C PHE A 439 -10.44 3.43 26.68
N GLU A 440 -10.67 2.85 27.85
CA GLU A 440 -11.44 3.50 28.91
C GLU A 440 -10.76 4.77 29.41
N ALA A 441 -9.42 4.81 29.44
CA ALA A 441 -8.67 5.99 29.88
C ALA A 441 -8.93 7.19 28.98
N TRP A 442 -8.97 6.97 27.66
CA TRP A 442 -9.32 8.01 26.68
C TRP A 442 -10.77 8.47 26.77
N THR A 443 -11.72 7.53 26.87
CA THR A 443 -13.14 7.90 27.00
C THR A 443 -13.41 8.65 28.31
N ASN A 444 -12.74 8.28 29.41
CA ASN A 444 -12.81 9.00 30.67
C ASN A 444 -12.20 10.40 30.58
N LEU A 445 -11.03 10.54 29.95
CA LEU A 445 -10.40 11.84 29.72
C LEU A 445 -11.28 12.77 28.88
N LYS A 446 -11.93 12.23 27.84
CA LYS A 446 -12.91 12.99 27.03
C LYS A 446 -14.07 13.50 27.88
N LEU A 447 -14.65 12.65 28.72
CA LEU A 447 -15.78 13.03 29.58
C LEU A 447 -15.38 14.08 30.62
N GLU A 448 -14.19 13.94 31.21
CA GLU A 448 -13.59 14.91 32.13
C GLU A 448 -13.40 16.26 31.44
N ARG A 449 -12.83 16.27 30.24
CA ARG A 449 -12.68 17.46 29.39
C ARG A 449 -14.03 18.09 29.08
N ASP A 450 -15.00 17.31 28.62
CA ASP A 450 -16.33 17.80 28.24
C ASP A 450 -17.06 18.44 29.44
N ALA A 451 -16.87 17.90 30.65
CA ALA A 451 -17.37 18.51 31.88
C ALA A 451 -16.64 19.82 32.19
N ALA A 452 -15.32 19.84 32.08
CA ALA A 452 -14.51 21.03 32.34
C ALA A 452 -14.81 22.18 31.36
N VAL A 453 -15.03 21.90 30.08
CA VAL A 453 -15.42 22.89 29.05
C VAL A 453 -16.78 23.51 29.36
N ARG A 454 -17.72 22.71 29.86
CA ARG A 454 -19.05 23.20 30.26
C ARG A 454 -18.99 24.13 31.48
N ASP A 455 -18.10 23.83 32.43
CA ASP A 455 -17.98 24.59 33.67
C ASP A 455 -17.05 25.83 33.51
N ASN A 456 -16.09 25.77 32.57
CA ASN A 456 -15.11 26.83 32.34
C ASN A 456 -14.95 27.15 30.83
N PRO A 457 -15.49 28.28 30.35
CA PRO A 457 -15.36 28.72 28.95
C PRO A 457 -13.92 28.98 28.47
N ALA A 458 -12.94 29.07 29.37
CA ALA A 458 -11.54 29.23 28.99
C ALA A 458 -10.91 27.94 28.45
N ILE A 459 -11.51 26.78 28.75
CA ILE A 459 -11.07 25.49 28.21
C ILE A 459 -11.77 25.29 26.88
N GLN A 460 -10.99 25.04 25.82
CA GLN A 460 -11.53 24.83 24.47
C GLN A 460 -11.29 23.39 24.03
N SER A 461 -12.28 22.80 23.36
CA SER A 461 -12.21 21.40 22.92
C SER A 461 -11.15 21.15 21.84
N ASN A 462 -10.74 22.17 21.10
CA ASN A 462 -9.70 22.09 20.05
C ASN A 462 -8.27 22.27 20.59
N VAL A 463 -8.09 22.50 21.89
CA VAL A 463 -6.78 22.53 22.55
C VAL A 463 -6.54 21.17 23.22
N PRO A 464 -5.31 20.61 23.15
CA PRO A 464 -4.98 19.37 23.86
C PRO A 464 -5.34 19.44 25.35
N TYR A 465 -6.21 18.51 25.77
CA TYR A 465 -6.48 18.26 27.18
C TYR A 465 -5.72 16.99 27.58
N GLU A 466 -4.79 17.13 28.53
CA GLU A 466 -3.77 16.11 28.82
C GLU A 466 -3.88 15.58 30.25
N LYS A 467 -3.52 14.30 30.44
CA LYS A 467 -3.44 13.67 31.76
C LYS A 467 -2.33 12.62 31.77
N ALA A 468 -1.61 12.52 32.89
CA ALA A 468 -0.64 11.46 33.09
C ALA A 468 -1.33 10.08 33.13
N TYR A 469 -0.71 9.09 32.51
CA TYR A 469 -1.19 7.70 32.47
C TYR A 469 0.00 6.75 32.44
N GLY A 470 0.24 6.04 33.56
CA GLY A 470 1.47 5.28 33.75
C GLY A 470 2.70 6.20 33.68
N GLU A 471 3.71 5.79 32.92
CA GLU A 471 4.90 6.59 32.60
C GLU A 471 4.68 7.59 31.44
N GLY A 472 3.52 7.53 30.79
CA GLY A 472 3.18 8.33 29.62
C GLY A 472 2.14 9.42 29.87
N VAL A 473 1.68 10.02 28.78
CA VAL A 473 0.64 11.06 28.76
C VAL A 473 -0.42 10.70 27.73
N ILE A 474 -1.68 10.77 28.14
CA ILE A 474 -2.83 10.68 27.23
C ILE A 474 -3.38 12.07 26.94
N ARG A 475 -3.82 12.29 25.70
CA ARG A 475 -4.39 13.57 25.25
C ARG A 475 -5.68 13.35 24.47
N VAL A 476 -6.57 14.32 24.52
CA VAL A 476 -7.77 14.38 23.69
C VAL A 476 -7.89 15.77 23.05
N VAL A 477 -8.10 15.80 21.73
CA VAL A 477 -8.34 17.02 20.93
C VAL A 477 -9.60 16.82 20.10
N GLY A 478 -10.49 17.81 20.12
CA GLY A 478 -11.75 17.84 19.39
C GLY A 478 -12.75 16.80 19.88
N VAL A 479 -13.45 16.16 18.94
CA VAL A 479 -14.45 15.11 19.18
C VAL A 479 -14.05 13.84 18.42
N PRO A 480 -12.96 13.16 18.84
CA PRO A 480 -12.50 11.93 18.20
C PRO A 480 -13.50 10.79 18.38
N ASN A 481 -13.37 9.74 17.59
CA ASN A 481 -14.30 8.61 17.59
C ASN A 481 -13.56 7.26 17.48
N LEU A 482 -13.73 6.40 18.49
CA LEU A 482 -13.21 5.02 18.50
C LEU A 482 -14.09 4.02 17.71
N GLY A 483 -15.34 4.36 17.41
CA GLY A 483 -16.26 3.53 16.63
C GLY A 483 -16.02 3.57 15.12
N ASN A 484 -15.27 4.56 14.64
CA ASN A 484 -14.83 4.65 13.25
C ASN A 484 -13.49 5.40 13.19
N VAL A 485 -12.41 4.70 13.56
CA VAL A 485 -11.06 5.25 13.49
C VAL A 485 -10.62 5.26 12.03
N ARG A 486 -10.60 6.48 11.46
CA ARG A 486 -10.24 6.73 10.07
C ARG A 486 -8.74 6.85 9.87
N THR A 487 -8.05 7.32 10.89
CA THR A 487 -6.62 7.62 10.85
C THR A 487 -5.95 7.04 12.07
N MET A 488 -4.85 6.34 11.84
CA MET A 488 -3.87 5.99 12.86
C MET A 488 -2.56 6.63 12.46
N MET A 489 -1.98 7.43 13.34
CA MET A 489 -0.70 8.08 13.15
C MET A 489 0.23 7.64 14.27
N MET A 490 1.49 7.43 13.93
CA MET A 490 2.51 6.99 14.87
C MET A 490 3.81 7.71 14.56
N GLY A 491 4.52 8.18 15.57
CA GLY A 491 5.70 8.98 15.34
C GLY A 491 6.63 9.04 16.54
N ILE A 492 7.81 9.62 16.27
CA ILE A 492 8.83 9.91 17.27
C ILE A 492 8.77 11.41 17.56
N ARG A 493 8.83 11.76 18.83
CA ARG A 493 8.85 13.14 19.32
C ARG A 493 10.08 13.35 20.18
N ASN A 494 10.83 14.42 19.90
CA ASN A 494 11.80 14.98 20.83
C ASN A 494 11.02 15.93 21.74
N PRO A 495 10.87 15.64 23.06
CA PRO A 495 10.15 16.52 23.95
C PRO A 495 10.77 17.93 23.94
N LYS A 496 9.97 18.94 24.31
CA LYS A 496 10.46 20.31 24.39
C LYS A 496 11.04 20.61 25.75
N LYS A 497 12.24 21.18 25.81
CA LYS A 497 12.84 21.66 27.07
C LYS A 497 12.02 22.80 27.67
N ARG A 498 11.30 22.51 28.77
CA ARG A 498 10.41 23.48 29.43
C ARG A 498 11.12 24.39 30.44
N SER A 499 12.20 23.92 31.07
CA SER A 499 12.93 24.71 32.07
C SER A 499 14.38 24.23 32.22
N SER A 500 15.23 25.01 32.88
CA SER A 500 16.60 24.57 33.20
C SER A 500 16.66 23.37 34.17
N ALA A 501 15.55 23.03 34.83
CA ALA A 501 15.43 21.92 35.75
C ALA A 501 14.80 20.66 35.13
N SER A 502 14.38 20.69 33.85
CA SER A 502 13.91 19.48 33.18
C SER A 502 15.08 18.55 32.87
N ALA A 503 14.83 17.24 32.89
CA ALA A 503 15.81 16.21 32.52
C ALA A 503 16.23 16.28 31.04
N ASP A 504 15.43 16.97 30.22
CA ASP A 504 15.66 17.23 28.80
C ASP A 504 16.83 18.20 28.56
N ASP A 505 17.75 17.81 27.69
CA ASP A 505 18.92 18.61 27.32
C ASP A 505 18.59 19.74 26.33
N GLY A 506 17.49 19.63 25.58
CA GLY A 506 17.08 20.57 24.53
C GLY A 506 17.97 20.52 23.29
N LEU A 507 18.60 19.37 23.02
CA LEU A 507 19.43 19.14 21.84
C LEU A 507 18.67 18.34 20.78
N ASP A 508 19.13 18.47 19.53
CA ASP A 508 18.63 17.66 18.43
C ASP A 508 18.97 16.19 18.65
N LYS A 509 18.04 15.29 18.32
CA LYS A 509 18.20 13.85 18.53
C LYS A 509 18.32 13.10 17.20
N CYS A 510 19.08 12.01 17.22
CA CYS A 510 19.16 11.02 16.15
C CYS A 510 18.82 9.64 16.70
N ALA A 511 17.64 9.13 16.33
CA ALA A 511 17.08 7.91 16.88
C ALA A 511 16.45 7.05 15.79
N GLU A 512 16.53 5.74 15.97
CA GLU A 512 15.74 4.76 15.24
C GLU A 512 14.81 4.04 16.21
N VAL A 513 13.51 4.07 15.92
CA VAL A 513 12.47 3.44 16.75
C VAL A 513 11.77 2.39 15.93
N TRP A 514 11.72 1.16 16.45
CA TRP A 514 10.96 0.08 15.83
C TRP A 514 9.64 -0.11 16.57
N VAL A 515 8.58 -0.34 15.81
CA VAL A 515 7.25 -0.62 16.36
C VAL A 515 6.69 -1.88 15.75
N ASN A 516 6.25 -2.79 16.61
CA ASN A 516 5.78 -4.10 16.23
C ASN A 516 4.46 -4.47 16.93
N GLU A 517 3.72 -5.39 16.31
CA GLU A 517 2.54 -6.06 16.87
C GLU A 517 1.49 -5.08 17.43
N LEU A 518 1.02 -4.16 16.59
CA LEU A 518 -0.09 -3.28 16.93
C LEU A 518 -1.39 -4.09 17.00
N ARG A 519 -1.78 -4.47 18.22
CA ARG A 519 -2.93 -5.34 18.47
C ARG A 519 -3.92 -4.72 19.45
N MET A 520 -5.18 -5.10 19.31
CA MET A 520 -6.21 -4.82 20.30
C MET A 520 -6.48 -6.08 21.12
N THR A 521 -6.56 -5.94 22.44
CA THR A 521 -6.80 -7.05 23.35
C THR A 521 -8.06 -6.83 24.18
N ASP A 522 -8.45 -7.88 24.90
CA ASP A 522 -9.54 -7.89 25.88
C ASP A 522 -10.89 -7.47 25.27
N PHE A 523 -11.49 -8.38 24.51
CA PHE A 523 -12.83 -8.18 23.96
C PHE A 523 -13.87 -8.02 25.06
N ASP A 524 -14.84 -7.14 24.80
CA ASP A 524 -16.02 -7.02 25.63
C ASP A 524 -17.00 -8.17 25.37
N ASN A 525 -16.89 -9.20 26.19
CA ASN A 525 -17.69 -10.42 26.11
C ASN A 525 -18.95 -10.38 26.99
N ARG A 526 -19.53 -9.20 27.23
CA ARG A 526 -20.84 -9.09 27.90
C ARG A 526 -21.90 -9.91 27.15
N GLY A 527 -22.59 -10.78 27.89
CA GLY A 527 -23.70 -11.56 27.35
C GLY A 527 -24.97 -10.72 27.22
N GLY A 528 -25.88 -11.17 26.36
CA GLY A 528 -27.23 -10.59 26.23
C GLY A 528 -28.31 -11.64 26.45
N ILE A 529 -29.52 -11.16 26.74
CA ILE A 529 -30.72 -11.98 26.81
C ILE A 529 -31.67 -11.60 25.68
N ALA A 530 -32.42 -12.58 25.18
CA ALA A 530 -33.56 -12.32 24.34
C ALA A 530 -34.77 -13.13 24.82
N ALA A 531 -35.93 -12.51 24.79
CA ALA A 531 -37.22 -13.14 25.07
C ALA A 531 -38.13 -12.91 23.87
N LEU A 532 -38.80 -13.97 23.44
CA LEU A 532 -39.76 -13.93 22.34
C LEU A 532 -41.03 -14.61 22.81
N ALA A 533 -42.15 -13.90 22.79
CA ALA A 533 -43.47 -14.45 23.05
C ALA A 533 -44.34 -14.27 21.83
N ARG A 534 -44.98 -15.35 21.39
CA ARG A 534 -45.92 -15.35 20.27
C ARG A 534 -47.19 -16.05 20.72
N SER A 535 -48.33 -15.38 20.54
CA SER A 535 -49.64 -15.90 20.87
C SER A 535 -50.56 -15.70 19.66
N THR A 536 -51.20 -16.77 19.22
CA THR A 536 -52.18 -16.73 18.14
C THR A 536 -53.49 -17.33 18.63
N ALA A 537 -54.57 -16.57 18.52
CA ALA A 537 -55.92 -16.97 18.88
C ALA A 537 -56.81 -17.03 17.63
N GLN A 538 -57.37 -18.20 17.35
CA GLN A 538 -58.36 -18.38 16.29
C GLN A 538 -59.77 -18.18 16.87
N LEU A 539 -60.54 -17.26 16.28
CA LEU A 539 -61.92 -16.94 16.65
C LEU A 539 -62.91 -17.70 15.76
N ALA A 540 -62.80 -19.04 15.74
CA ALA A 540 -63.60 -19.92 14.86
C ALA A 540 -63.64 -19.40 13.40
N ASP A 541 -64.86 -19.13 12.91
CA ASP A 541 -65.17 -18.62 11.57
C ASP A 541 -64.96 -17.10 11.39
N LEU A 542 -64.76 -16.36 12.50
CA LEU A 542 -64.66 -14.90 12.49
C LEU A 542 -63.27 -14.42 12.06
N GLY A 543 -62.20 -15.15 12.40
CA GLY A 543 -60.85 -14.74 12.03
C GLY A 543 -59.76 -15.16 13.03
N GLN A 544 -58.61 -14.50 12.97
CA GLN A 544 -57.45 -14.77 13.82
C GLN A 544 -56.85 -13.48 14.37
N VAL A 545 -56.36 -13.55 15.61
CA VAL A 545 -55.56 -12.50 16.25
C VAL A 545 -54.20 -13.09 16.59
N ALA A 546 -53.13 -12.49 16.10
CA ALA A 546 -51.76 -12.84 16.39
C ALA A 546 -51.07 -11.68 17.11
N LEU A 547 -50.42 -11.99 18.22
CA LEU A 547 -49.60 -11.08 19.00
C LEU A 547 -48.18 -11.64 19.06
N SER A 548 -47.21 -10.85 18.62
CA SER A 548 -45.79 -11.16 18.74
C SER A 548 -45.09 -10.07 19.53
N THR A 549 -44.40 -10.45 20.59
CA THR A 549 -43.53 -9.54 21.34
C THR A 549 -42.12 -10.10 21.37
N SER A 550 -41.14 -9.22 21.23
CA SER A 550 -39.74 -9.60 21.41
C SER A 550 -38.99 -8.56 22.22
N TYR A 551 -38.04 -9.02 23.02
CA TYR A 551 -37.15 -8.18 23.78
C TYR A 551 -35.74 -8.73 23.62
N SER A 552 -34.76 -7.88 23.34
CA SER A 552 -33.36 -8.26 23.32
C SER A 552 -32.51 -7.16 23.96
N THR A 553 -31.46 -7.57 24.66
CA THR A 553 -30.49 -6.65 25.25
C THR A 553 -29.24 -6.55 24.39
N VAL A 554 -28.40 -5.56 24.70
CA VAL A 554 -27.04 -5.44 24.19
C VAL A 554 -26.27 -6.76 24.44
N GLY A 555 -25.42 -7.15 23.49
CA GLY A 555 -24.60 -8.36 23.54
C GLY A 555 -25.30 -9.64 23.08
N PHE A 556 -26.61 -9.60 22.80
CA PHE A 556 -27.33 -10.75 22.25
C PHE A 556 -26.97 -10.97 20.76
N GLY A 557 -26.80 -12.22 20.35
CA GLY A 557 -26.47 -12.63 18.99
C GLY A 557 -26.52 -14.15 18.86
N SER A 558 -26.35 -14.68 17.64
CA SER A 558 -26.22 -16.12 17.42
C SER A 558 -24.82 -16.62 17.83
N LEU A 559 -24.65 -17.94 17.95
CA LEU A 559 -23.39 -18.56 18.43
C LEU A 559 -22.21 -18.36 17.48
N ASP A 560 -22.50 -18.23 16.18
CA ASP A 560 -21.56 -17.99 15.09
C ASP A 560 -21.19 -16.50 14.93
N MET A 561 -21.91 -15.58 15.56
CA MET A 561 -21.61 -14.15 15.49
C MET A 561 -20.34 -13.80 16.27
N ASN A 562 -19.43 -13.11 15.58
CA ASN A 562 -18.26 -12.53 16.22
C ASN A 562 -18.67 -11.50 17.27
N PRO A 563 -17.87 -11.25 18.33
CA PRO A 563 -18.18 -10.24 19.35
C PRO A 563 -18.49 -8.85 18.78
N MET A 564 -17.86 -8.48 17.66
CA MET A 564 -18.10 -7.21 16.96
C MET A 564 -19.46 -7.09 16.27
N GLU A 565 -20.09 -8.21 15.94
CA GLU A 565 -21.34 -8.32 15.17
C GLU A 565 -22.58 -8.47 16.06
N ARG A 566 -22.38 -8.75 17.35
CA ARG A 566 -23.47 -8.88 18.33
C ARG A 566 -24.22 -7.55 18.50
N ASN A 567 -25.46 -7.63 18.98
CA ASN A 567 -26.33 -6.46 19.12
C ASN A 567 -25.68 -5.37 19.99
N LYS A 568 -25.53 -4.17 19.42
CA LYS A 568 -25.07 -2.95 20.11
C LYS A 568 -26.25 -2.03 20.51
N PHE A 569 -27.44 -2.59 20.63
CA PHE A 569 -28.65 -1.91 21.06
C PHE A 569 -29.55 -2.87 21.83
N SER A 570 -30.38 -2.35 22.72
CA SER A 570 -31.52 -3.07 23.27
C SER A 570 -32.75 -2.79 22.41
N SER A 571 -33.50 -3.83 22.05
CA SER A 571 -34.73 -3.71 21.28
C SER A 571 -35.93 -4.27 22.05
N ALA A 572 -37.05 -3.57 22.00
CA ALA A 572 -38.35 -4.09 22.40
C ALA A 572 -39.30 -3.95 21.21
N THR A 573 -39.92 -5.04 20.78
CA THR A 573 -40.90 -5.02 19.69
C THR A 573 -42.22 -5.60 20.16
N TYR A 574 -43.28 -5.01 19.61
CA TYR A 574 -44.67 -5.43 19.80
C TYR A 574 -45.35 -5.39 18.43
N ASP A 575 -45.99 -6.48 18.04
CA ASP A 575 -46.71 -6.60 16.77
C ASP A 575 -48.04 -7.32 17.00
N LEU A 576 -49.13 -6.60 16.77
CA LEU A 576 -50.49 -7.11 16.83
C LEU A 576 -51.06 -7.14 15.41
N GLN A 577 -51.47 -8.32 14.96
CA GLN A 577 -52.08 -8.56 13.67
C GLN A 577 -53.44 -9.23 13.86
N THR A 578 -54.46 -8.64 13.26
CA THR A 578 -55.84 -9.11 13.37
C THR A 578 -56.42 -9.27 11.97
N ASN A 579 -56.81 -10.49 11.62
CA ASN A 579 -57.54 -10.81 10.40
C ASN A 579 -58.98 -11.15 10.79
N LEU A 580 -59.97 -10.41 10.28
CA LEU A 580 -61.39 -10.61 10.56
C LEU A 580 -62.17 -10.77 9.26
N GLU A 581 -63.16 -11.66 9.25
CA GLU A 581 -64.14 -11.80 8.17
C GLU A 581 -65.42 -11.07 8.58
N LEU A 582 -65.54 -9.80 8.17
CA LEU A 582 -66.63 -8.93 8.63
C LEU A 582 -68.01 -9.39 8.14
N THR A 583 -68.06 -10.22 7.10
CA THR A 583 -69.31 -10.86 6.61
C THR A 583 -70.05 -11.61 7.72
N LYS A 584 -69.33 -12.19 8.68
CA LYS A 584 -69.93 -12.98 9.76
C LYS A 584 -70.75 -12.13 10.74
N PHE A 585 -70.61 -10.79 10.72
CA PHE A 585 -71.44 -9.88 11.50
C PHE A 585 -72.75 -9.47 10.81
N LEU A 586 -72.96 -9.87 9.54
CA LEU A 586 -74.19 -9.55 8.81
C LEU A 586 -75.31 -10.54 9.18
N PRO A 587 -76.55 -10.05 9.46
CA PRO A 587 -77.63 -10.89 9.99
C PRO A 587 -78.25 -11.87 8.99
N PHE A 588 -77.85 -11.82 7.71
CA PHE A 588 -78.36 -12.68 6.64
C PHE A 588 -77.18 -13.37 5.93
N GLN A 589 -77.41 -14.60 5.44
CA GLN A 589 -76.41 -15.37 4.67
C GLN A 589 -76.16 -14.69 3.32
N THR A 590 -75.34 -13.64 3.33
CA THR A 590 -74.87 -12.95 2.12
C THR A 590 -73.74 -13.73 1.48
N ARG A 591 -73.63 -13.62 0.15
CA ARG A 591 -72.43 -14.05 -0.58
C ARG A 591 -71.33 -12.99 -0.60
N LEU A 592 -71.50 -11.90 0.16
CA LEU A 592 -70.52 -10.83 0.27
C LEU A 592 -69.38 -11.32 1.15
N ARG A 593 -68.14 -11.28 0.69
CA ARG A 593 -66.94 -11.58 1.47
C ARG A 593 -66.19 -10.29 1.75
N VAL A 594 -65.91 -10.01 3.02
CA VAL A 594 -65.22 -8.80 3.46
C VAL A 594 -64.08 -9.16 4.43
N PRO A 595 -62.94 -9.64 3.91
CA PRO A 595 -61.75 -9.84 4.70
C PRO A 595 -61.14 -8.50 5.09
N PHE A 596 -60.92 -8.32 6.39
CA PHE A 596 -60.38 -7.12 7.00
C PHE A 596 -59.12 -7.45 7.80
N PHE A 597 -58.01 -6.83 7.44
CA PHE A 597 -56.74 -6.96 8.13
C PHE A 597 -56.42 -5.67 8.87
N ILE A 598 -55.98 -5.76 10.12
CA ILE A 598 -55.45 -4.67 10.92
C ILE A 598 -54.07 -5.07 11.41
N ASN A 599 -53.10 -4.18 11.30
CA ASN A 599 -51.82 -4.31 11.98
C ASN A 599 -51.51 -3.09 12.84
N HIS A 600 -50.92 -3.35 14.00
CA HIS A 600 -50.35 -2.34 14.87
C HIS A 600 -49.03 -2.89 15.42
N ALA A 601 -47.94 -2.29 15.00
CA ALA A 601 -46.60 -2.67 15.41
C ALA A 601 -45.82 -1.47 15.94
N GLN A 602 -45.03 -1.71 16.99
CA GLN A 602 -44.14 -0.76 17.61
C GLN A 602 -42.76 -1.41 17.81
N ASP A 603 -41.71 -0.66 17.50
CA ASP A 603 -40.31 -1.06 17.67
C ASP A 603 -39.59 0.06 18.40
N TRP A 604 -39.06 -0.24 19.58
CA TRP A 604 -38.24 0.67 20.39
C TRP A 604 -36.81 0.15 20.41
N LYS A 605 -35.86 0.99 20.01
CA LYS A 605 -34.43 0.67 20.06
C LYS A 605 -33.69 1.73 20.85
N THR A 606 -32.90 1.28 21.81
CA THR A 606 -32.00 2.13 22.59
C THR A 606 -30.57 1.67 22.33
N PRO A 607 -29.71 2.53 21.74
CA PRO A 607 -28.34 2.14 21.44
C PRO A 607 -27.49 2.03 22.70
N MET A 608 -26.48 1.16 22.65
CA MET A 608 -25.48 1.00 23.71
C MET A 608 -24.58 2.24 23.83
N PHE A 609 -24.19 2.81 22.69
CA PHE A 609 -23.35 3.99 22.59
C PHE A 609 -24.18 5.21 22.21
N ASN A 610 -23.76 6.39 22.63
CA ASN A 610 -24.41 7.64 22.27
C ASN A 610 -24.16 7.95 20.78
N PRO A 611 -25.18 8.01 19.89
CA PRO A 611 -24.98 8.32 18.48
C PRO A 611 -24.32 9.68 18.21
N LEU A 612 -24.47 10.64 19.13
CA LEU A 612 -23.80 11.95 19.06
C LEU A 612 -22.34 11.89 19.50
N ASN A 613 -21.98 10.88 20.31
CA ASN A 613 -20.64 10.65 20.80
C ASN A 613 -20.34 9.12 20.82
N PRO A 614 -20.14 8.52 19.63
CA PRO A 614 -20.32 7.08 19.39
C PRO A 614 -19.31 6.15 20.08
N ASP A 615 -18.29 6.70 20.72
CA ASP A 615 -17.31 6.00 21.56
C ASP A 615 -17.66 6.01 23.06
N ILE A 616 -18.67 6.79 23.48
CA ILE A 616 -19.15 6.84 24.86
C ILE A 616 -20.41 5.99 25.03
N GLU A 617 -20.42 5.10 26.02
CA GLU A 617 -21.62 4.35 26.38
C GLU A 617 -22.74 5.27 26.91
N MET A 618 -23.99 4.96 26.54
CA MET A 618 -25.17 5.74 26.92
C MET A 618 -25.29 5.99 28.43
N PRO A 619 -25.08 5.01 29.33
CA PRO A 619 -25.11 5.25 30.76
C PRO A 619 -24.09 6.29 31.23
N ARG A 620 -22.86 6.26 30.68
CA ARG A 620 -21.79 7.22 31.02
C ARG A 620 -22.09 8.61 30.48
N ALA A 621 -22.60 8.69 29.25
CA ALA A 621 -23.04 9.96 28.67
C ALA A 621 -24.14 10.62 29.51
N LEU A 622 -25.12 9.84 29.98
CA LEU A 622 -26.20 10.33 30.84
C LEU A 622 -25.71 10.75 32.23
N SER A 623 -24.79 10.00 32.84
CA SER A 623 -24.22 10.37 34.14
C SER A 623 -23.37 11.64 34.08
N ASN A 624 -22.73 11.91 32.93
CA ASN A 624 -21.90 13.11 32.73
C ASN A 624 -22.72 14.40 32.48
N LEU A 625 -24.05 14.32 32.38
CA LEU A 625 -24.93 15.48 32.27
C LEU A 625 -25.37 15.97 33.67
N ALA A 626 -25.40 17.29 33.84
CA ALA A 626 -25.66 17.93 35.13
C ALA A 626 -27.15 17.87 35.51
N SER A 627 -28.06 18.06 34.55
CA SER A 627 -29.50 18.18 34.80
C SER A 627 -30.29 16.94 34.38
N ILE A 628 -31.32 16.59 35.16
CA ILE A 628 -32.31 15.56 34.80
C ILE A 628 -32.98 15.88 33.46
N ARG A 629 -33.26 17.17 33.19
CA ARG A 629 -33.88 17.60 31.92
C ARG A 629 -32.99 17.30 30.72
N GLU A 630 -31.68 17.49 30.85
CA GLU A 630 -30.71 17.17 29.79
C GLU A 630 -30.62 15.67 29.56
N ARG A 631 -30.64 14.87 30.65
CA ARG A 631 -30.64 13.41 30.57
C ARG A 631 -31.86 12.87 29.84
N ASP A 632 -33.04 13.39 30.15
CA ASP A 632 -34.28 12.97 29.48
C ASP A 632 -34.32 13.44 28.03
N SER A 633 -33.83 14.64 27.75
CA SER A 633 -33.68 15.15 26.38
C SER A 633 -32.75 14.27 25.54
N LEU A 634 -31.59 13.88 26.08
CA LEU A 634 -30.65 12.99 25.38
C LEU A 634 -31.28 11.61 25.12
N ARG A 635 -31.99 11.03 26.09
CA ARG A 635 -32.70 9.75 25.90
C ARG A 635 -33.73 9.85 24.77
N SER A 636 -34.52 10.92 24.73
CA SER A 636 -35.54 11.09 23.68
C SER A 636 -34.95 11.35 22.30
N MET A 637 -33.80 12.02 22.21
CA MET A 637 -33.13 12.28 20.93
C MET A 637 -32.48 11.03 20.33
N VAL A 638 -32.05 10.10 21.18
CA VAL A 638 -31.23 8.95 20.79
C VAL A 638 -32.06 7.66 20.61
N ALA A 639 -33.20 7.55 21.28
CA ALA A 639 -34.08 6.39 21.14
C ALA A 639 -34.77 6.39 19.75
N ASP A 640 -34.62 5.29 19.02
CA ASP A 640 -35.35 5.06 17.77
C ASP A 640 -36.72 4.43 18.11
N PHE A 641 -37.78 5.05 17.60
CA PHE A 641 -39.15 4.60 17.77
C PHE A 641 -39.83 4.55 16.40
N THR A 642 -40.12 3.32 15.96
CA THR A 642 -40.88 3.09 14.74
C THR A 642 -42.26 2.57 15.09
N GLN A 643 -43.29 3.18 14.50
CA GLN A 643 -44.67 2.73 14.64
C GLN A 643 -45.28 2.48 13.26
N ARG A 644 -45.83 1.27 13.08
CA ARG A 644 -46.58 0.88 11.89
C ARG A 644 -48.03 0.63 12.27
N ARG A 645 -48.94 1.30 11.58
CA ARG A 645 -50.38 1.11 11.73
C ARG A 645 -50.97 1.03 10.34
N GLY A 646 -51.85 0.07 10.14
CA GLY A 646 -52.47 -0.15 8.85
C GLY A 646 -53.74 -0.95 8.99
N PHE A 647 -54.65 -0.71 8.06
CA PHE A 647 -55.84 -1.52 7.91
C PHE A 647 -56.09 -1.70 6.41
N ASN A 648 -56.44 -2.91 6.00
CA ASN A 648 -56.64 -3.26 4.60
C ASN A 648 -57.89 -4.11 4.45
N PHE A 649 -58.64 -3.87 3.38
CA PHE A 649 -59.71 -4.75 2.92
C PHE A 649 -59.21 -5.51 1.69
N THR A 650 -59.01 -6.81 1.81
CA THR A 650 -58.42 -7.62 0.74
C THR A 650 -59.49 -8.45 0.06
N ASN A 651 -59.59 -8.36 -1.28
CA ASN A 651 -60.47 -9.22 -2.08
C ASN A 651 -61.96 -9.16 -1.67
N VAL A 652 -62.47 -7.93 -1.46
CA VAL A 652 -63.90 -7.70 -1.22
C VAL A 652 -64.68 -8.09 -2.47
N ARG A 653 -65.56 -9.07 -2.37
CA ARG A 653 -66.27 -9.62 -3.52
C ARG A 653 -67.60 -10.25 -3.15
N PHE A 654 -68.43 -10.48 -4.17
CA PHE A 654 -69.60 -11.34 -4.06
C PHE A 654 -69.28 -12.72 -4.66
N ASP A 655 -69.43 -13.78 -3.88
CA ASP A 655 -69.32 -15.15 -4.37
C ASP A 655 -70.54 -15.48 -5.27
N ARG A 656 -70.32 -16.24 -6.35
CA ARG A 656 -71.38 -16.63 -7.30
C ARG A 656 -72.23 -17.76 -6.71
N GLY A 657 -73.53 -17.76 -6.99
CA GLY A 657 -74.42 -18.82 -6.56
C GLY A 657 -74.23 -20.11 -7.33
N GLY A 658 -74.20 -21.24 -6.61
CA GLY A 658 -74.30 -22.56 -7.23
C GLY A 658 -75.58 -22.67 -8.03
N GLY A 659 -75.47 -22.78 -9.36
CA GLY A 659 -76.60 -23.02 -10.25
C GLY A 659 -77.07 -24.46 -10.09
N GLY A 660 -78.14 -24.67 -9.33
CA GLY A 660 -78.91 -25.90 -9.39
C GLY A 660 -79.70 -25.94 -10.69
N GLY A 661 -79.27 -26.77 -11.64
CA GLY A 661 -80.02 -27.05 -12.86
C GLY A 661 -81.30 -27.81 -12.54
N GLY A 662 -82.44 -27.10 -12.55
CA GLY A 662 -83.75 -27.71 -12.62
C GLY A 662 -84.09 -28.01 -14.07
N GLY A 663 -83.97 -29.28 -14.47
CA GLY A 663 -84.62 -29.79 -15.66
C GLY A 663 -86.11 -30.02 -15.37
N GLY A 664 -86.98 -29.34 -16.09
CA GLY A 664 -88.38 -29.69 -16.27
C GLY A 664 -88.59 -30.10 -17.72
N GLY A 665 -89.26 -31.25 -17.91
CA GLY A 665 -89.73 -31.71 -19.22
C GLY A 665 -90.95 -30.94 -19.73
#